data_AF-A0A9J6QS67-F1
#
_entry.id   AF-A0A9J6QS67-F1
#
_cell.length_a   1.000
_cell.length_b   1.000
_cell.length_c   1.000
_cell.angle_alpha   90.00
_cell.angle_beta   90.00
_cell.angle_gamma   90.00
#
_symmetry.space_group_name_H-M   'P 1'
#
loop_
_entity.id
_entity.type
_entity.pdbx_description
1 polymer ?
#
loop_
_entity_poly.entity_id
_entity_poly.type
_entity_poly.pdbx_seq_one_letter_code
_entity_poly.pdbx_strand_id
1 'polypeptide(L)'
;MLKKGKAKNRIMCLILIAALLAGSGSLSYGQTANQKTKEFANLVLFVQLDGDPSKNFMETRTTGYNPPTYAQLARKYWLDESYAKSLPSYLTAISYGQFHVTSYLPQDNGTTIVPVMGSGSTDYDLISAAVKANVSLQGSDLDRDGNGFIDNVTVIVQGKATNDATDPHKSWDGHTTFAGKTIGNYNIIKSSAAFEGAEEGVIAHEFLHSIGFPDLYSNDGTDPVGDWDIMSKTSTYLQYPLAYLRHKSGWLTIDTIARDRTGLTLVPADQPAGDQAYILKSPMSDTEFFVVEYRKKTDPLVPGSLDAKIPGTGLIVYRVNTDVENLTNMGTEKGIVVFAKDIDVPAKNRDELKDSFFSAKEGRSSFGSKDLDQKTNVLSYSDGRNSGIVLKNIGSPGDTISFDVEFADVSDQGIWKNLGPGKIENSEANEISTAADSSGNLYAAYQKGDFKTYVRKYTKDGWTTLGTGQTIHDGKILIYKDVPYLLCSFGDQYAGQLLKYEGGDWKQAALINGDLTQYTDAVVRDDGIYIGYSQSSSETGNSFIYGIKKFDGNTLTLAAENVAAGDLNNMQLTGEKGSMYMTMRTGTNELVIKKITGSKAAPVPTEMKASSFDTLAVNDKLYLGAPFEEGFSVWSYDGSSWKQESPPLADSGSLNQKLAACGSQIFAASENQTTHRTKVWQRKGDAWEQLGTDAEVKEIRSIDLTCSKGNIYLSYINGLGNPIVKYKELPGAEEPPVAEKPDPPVIQPPAPEPPVSVEPARGIRFTKASTSSISIGWEKAANISGWDIYRSTSASGKYQKVGTAAASNNSFTDTKLTSGQSYYYKIKAYQVKDSKRYDADFSNIAAATTKPGKTAMKKAKAGKKKAAVRWKKVRGADKYQIYRAVKKNGSYKKVKTVSGKKTSWTNKKLKKGKRYYYKIRAVRYLGGKAYYGAFSKKISVRPR
;
A
#
# COMPACT_ATOMS: atom_id res chain seq x y z
N MET A 1 -52.55 -65.67 -15.22
CA MET A 1 -52.04 -66.66 -14.25
C MET A 1 -51.02 -65.97 -13.34
N LEU A 2 -51.21 -66.09 -12.03
CA LEU A 2 -50.22 -66.15 -10.91
C LEU A 2 -48.90 -65.36 -11.05
N LYS A 3 -48.36 -64.62 -10.08
CA LYS A 3 -48.63 -64.30 -8.65
C LYS A 3 -47.52 -63.29 -8.28
N LYS A 4 -47.83 -62.15 -7.64
CA LYS A 4 -47.66 -61.85 -6.18
C LYS A 4 -46.18 -61.86 -5.72
N GLY A 5 -45.66 -60.91 -4.96
CA GLY A 5 -46.21 -59.80 -4.16
C GLY A 5 -45.06 -59.11 -3.39
N LYS A 6 -45.25 -57.86 -2.96
CA LYS A 6 -45.49 -57.44 -1.54
C LYS A 6 -44.22 -57.41 -0.67
N ALA A 7 -43.97 -56.49 0.28
CA ALA A 7 -44.69 -55.34 0.87
C ALA A 7 -43.69 -54.69 1.88
N LYS A 8 -43.52 -53.36 1.88
CA LYS A 8 -44.06 -52.37 2.86
C LYS A 8 -43.72 -52.65 4.33
N ASN A 9 -42.83 -51.83 4.93
CA ASN A 9 -43.08 -50.57 5.66
C ASN A 9 -43.37 -50.76 7.17
N ARG A 10 -42.56 -50.16 8.06
CA ARG A 10 -42.91 -48.93 8.83
C ARG A 10 -41.88 -48.59 9.96
N ILE A 11 -41.41 -47.32 9.92
CA ILE A 11 -41.22 -46.35 11.05
C ILE A 11 -40.12 -46.70 12.10
N MET A 12 -39.11 -45.89 12.51
CA MET A 12 -38.73 -44.46 12.42
C MET A 12 -37.23 -44.28 12.77
N CYS A 13 -36.67 -43.12 12.38
CA CYS A 13 -35.55 -42.36 13.00
C CYS A 13 -34.08 -42.52 12.55
N LEU A 14 -33.54 -41.32 12.26
CA LEU A 14 -32.17 -40.80 12.34
C LEU A 14 -31.26 -40.89 11.10
N ILE A 15 -31.34 -39.80 10.33
CA ILE A 15 -30.34 -39.24 9.43
C ILE A 15 -29.10 -38.83 10.26
N LEU A 16 -27.95 -39.45 10.00
CA LEU A 16 -26.64 -38.91 10.34
C LEU A 16 -25.56 -39.65 9.55
N ILE A 17 -24.56 -38.89 9.09
CA ILE A 17 -23.28 -39.33 8.50
C ILE A 17 -23.27 -39.47 6.96
N ALA A 18 -23.23 -38.32 6.27
CA ALA A 18 -22.56 -38.15 4.98
C ALA A 18 -22.33 -36.65 4.65
N ALA A 19 -21.71 -35.91 5.57
CA ALA A 19 -21.20 -34.55 5.30
C ALA A 19 -20.21 -34.20 6.41
N LEU A 20 -18.90 -34.33 6.17
CA LEU A 20 -17.83 -33.80 7.04
C LEU A 20 -16.44 -34.03 6.41
N LEU A 21 -16.22 -33.48 5.21
CA LEU A 21 -14.87 -33.29 4.65
C LEU A 21 -14.90 -32.02 3.77
N ALA A 22 -14.89 -30.86 4.42
CA ALA A 22 -14.60 -29.57 3.79
C ALA A 22 -13.38 -28.99 4.52
N GLY A 23 -12.22 -29.08 3.86
CA GLY A 23 -10.94 -28.64 4.40
C GLY A 23 -10.86 -27.12 4.48
N SER A 24 -10.48 -26.65 5.65
CA SER A 24 -10.08 -25.27 5.94
C SER A 24 -8.86 -24.90 5.11
N GLY A 25 -9.07 -24.11 4.05
CA GLY A 25 -7.99 -23.50 3.29
C GLY A 25 -7.21 -22.53 4.17
N SER A 26 -5.90 -22.74 4.30
CA SER A 26 -4.99 -21.81 4.95
C SER A 26 -4.96 -20.49 4.17
N LEU A 27 -5.55 -19.48 4.79
CA LEU A 27 -5.44 -18.07 4.48
C LEU A 27 -3.96 -17.66 4.44
N SER A 28 -3.58 -16.89 3.42
CA SER A 28 -2.53 -15.89 3.60
C SER A 28 -2.99 -14.98 4.73
N TYR A 29 -2.13 -14.76 5.72
CA TYR A 29 -2.41 -13.85 6.81
C TYR A 29 -1.77 -12.51 6.45
N GLY A 30 -2.57 -11.47 6.33
CA GLY A 30 -2.17 -10.09 6.49
C GLY A 30 -1.46 -9.94 7.84
N GLN A 31 -0.17 -9.65 7.78
CA GLN A 31 0.69 -9.43 8.93
C GLN A 31 1.15 -7.98 8.90
N THR A 32 1.68 -7.53 10.04
CA THR A 32 2.61 -6.40 10.05
C THR A 32 3.59 -6.54 8.90
N ALA A 33 3.72 -5.50 8.09
CA ALA A 33 4.66 -5.56 6.98
C ALA A 33 6.07 -5.75 7.55
N ASN A 34 6.85 -6.65 6.95
CA ASN A 34 8.21 -6.91 7.41
C ASN A 34 9.16 -5.84 6.84
N GLN A 35 8.96 -4.59 7.26
CA GLN A 35 9.76 -3.45 6.83
C GLN A 35 10.79 -3.08 7.90
N LYS A 36 11.93 -2.53 7.45
CA LYS A 36 12.88 -1.90 8.36
C LYS A 36 12.22 -0.66 8.98
N THR A 37 12.48 -0.42 10.25
CA THR A 37 12.04 0.81 10.92
C THR A 37 12.52 2.04 10.14
N LYS A 38 11.57 2.86 9.69
CA LYS A 38 11.83 4.18 9.12
C LYS A 38 12.10 5.14 10.27
N GLU A 39 13.28 5.71 10.27
CA GLU A 39 13.68 6.78 11.19
C GLU A 39 13.27 8.13 10.59
N PHE A 40 12.75 9.02 11.42
CA PHE A 40 12.25 10.32 10.99
C PHE A 40 12.59 11.39 12.03
N ALA A 41 13.03 12.57 11.61
CA ALA A 41 13.29 13.69 12.49
C ALA A 41 12.06 14.59 12.64
N ASN A 42 11.91 15.21 13.80
CA ASN A 42 10.95 16.28 14.02
C ASN A 42 11.61 17.46 14.74
N LEU A 43 11.71 18.60 14.09
CA LEU A 43 12.23 19.83 14.69
C LEU A 43 11.09 20.62 15.35
N VAL A 44 11.10 20.76 16.68
CA VAL A 44 10.03 21.43 17.42
C VAL A 44 10.49 22.82 17.87
N LEU A 45 9.86 23.86 17.32
CA LEU A 45 10.17 25.26 17.55
C LEU A 45 9.04 25.95 18.32
N PHE A 46 9.38 26.88 19.21
CA PHE A 46 8.44 27.61 20.05
C PHE A 46 8.54 29.12 19.75
N VAL A 47 7.45 29.71 19.29
CA VAL A 47 7.37 31.11 18.88
C VAL A 47 6.38 31.86 19.77
N GLN A 48 6.81 32.99 20.31
CA GLN A 48 5.96 33.91 21.05
C GLN A 48 5.79 35.21 20.25
N LEU A 49 4.55 35.57 19.96
CA LEU A 49 4.24 36.76 19.16
C LEU A 49 4.30 38.05 19.98
N ASP A 50 4.73 39.12 19.32
CA ASP A 50 4.70 40.49 19.86
C ASP A 50 3.26 40.87 20.24
N GLY A 51 3.03 41.11 21.54
CA GLY A 51 1.73 41.45 22.10
C GLY A 51 1.13 40.40 23.05
N ASP A 52 1.72 39.20 23.13
CA ASP A 52 1.42 38.27 24.23
C ASP A 52 1.98 38.84 25.56
N PRO A 53 1.18 38.89 26.65
CA PRO A 53 1.60 39.51 27.90
C PRO A 53 2.54 38.64 28.73
N SER A 54 2.74 37.36 28.38
CA SER A 54 3.64 36.48 29.12
C SER A 54 5.10 36.85 28.84
N LYS A 55 5.98 36.71 29.83
CA LYS A 55 7.44 36.89 29.61
C LYS A 55 8.06 35.67 28.91
N ASN A 56 7.52 34.50 29.19
CA ASN A 56 7.88 33.23 28.60
C ASN A 56 6.66 32.30 28.72
N PHE A 57 5.94 32.08 27.62
CA PHE A 57 4.74 31.27 27.66
C PHE A 57 4.98 29.80 28.02
N MET A 58 6.21 29.30 27.89
CA MET A 58 6.56 27.93 28.28
C MET A 58 6.55 27.72 29.80
N GLU A 59 6.55 28.79 30.59
CA GLU A 59 6.39 28.76 32.05
C GLU A 59 4.92 28.77 32.49
N THR A 60 3.98 28.97 31.55
CA THR A 60 2.53 28.85 31.80
C THR A 60 2.21 27.47 32.34
N ARG A 61 1.36 27.45 33.37
CA ARG A 61 0.86 26.22 33.99
C ARG A 61 -0.56 25.96 33.52
N THR A 62 -0.86 24.69 33.24
CA THR A 62 -2.23 24.26 32.98
C THR A 62 -3.12 24.39 34.22
N THR A 63 -4.41 24.12 34.09
CA THR A 63 -5.34 24.14 35.24
C THR A 63 -5.35 22.79 35.98
N GLY A 64 -5.50 22.81 37.31
CA GLY A 64 -5.59 21.59 38.14
C GLY A 64 -4.73 21.60 39.40
N TYR A 65 -4.64 20.47 40.10
CA TYR A 65 -3.82 20.30 41.30
C TYR A 65 -2.36 19.95 40.94
N ASN A 66 -1.42 20.78 41.37
CA ASN A 66 0.01 20.74 40.98
C ASN A 66 0.23 20.64 39.46
N PRO A 67 -0.30 21.61 38.68
CA PRO A 67 -0.34 21.50 37.24
C PRO A 67 1.05 21.64 36.61
N PRO A 68 1.37 20.83 35.59
CA PRO A 68 2.63 20.95 34.86
C PRO A 68 2.70 22.30 34.12
N THR A 69 3.92 22.75 33.89
CA THR A 69 4.21 23.83 32.95
C THR A 69 4.15 23.31 31.51
N TYR A 70 3.92 24.18 30.54
CA TYR A 70 4.00 23.84 29.12
C TYR A 70 5.37 23.26 28.76
N ALA A 71 6.47 23.74 29.35
CA ALA A 71 7.79 23.14 29.16
C ALA A 71 7.87 21.68 29.61
N GLN A 72 7.22 21.33 30.74
CA GLN A 72 7.14 19.94 31.21
C GLN A 72 6.29 19.08 30.28
N LEU A 73 5.18 19.61 29.76
CA LEU A 73 4.34 18.92 28.79
C LEU A 73 5.07 18.72 27.45
N ALA A 74 5.80 19.72 26.96
CA ALA A 74 6.57 19.60 25.73
C ALA A 74 7.61 18.47 25.80
N ARG A 75 8.39 18.40 26.88
CA ARG A 75 9.32 17.28 27.10
C ARG A 75 8.58 15.94 27.16
N LYS A 76 7.43 15.89 27.81
CA LYS A 76 6.60 14.69 27.91
C LYS A 76 6.03 14.24 26.54
N TYR A 77 5.59 15.17 25.69
CA TYR A 77 4.91 14.85 24.43
C TYR A 77 5.86 14.55 23.28
N TRP A 78 7.04 15.16 23.25
CA TRP A 78 7.98 14.97 22.14
C TRP A 78 9.22 14.12 22.49
N LEU A 79 9.59 13.99 23.78
CA LEU A 79 10.84 13.32 24.19
C LEU A 79 10.65 12.07 25.06
N ASP A 80 9.54 11.94 25.80
CA ASP A 80 9.34 10.81 26.72
C ASP A 80 8.77 9.56 26.02
N GLU A 81 9.65 8.66 25.57
CA GLU A 81 9.27 7.38 24.98
C GLU A 81 8.60 6.40 25.97
N SER A 82 8.70 6.64 27.28
CA SER A 82 8.00 5.83 28.28
C SER A 82 6.53 6.24 28.43
N TYR A 83 6.19 7.45 28.01
CA TYR A 83 4.83 7.94 27.99
C TYR A 83 4.12 7.46 26.72
N ALA A 84 3.23 6.47 26.86
CA ALA A 84 2.61 5.77 25.73
C ALA A 84 1.88 6.65 24.70
N LYS A 85 1.49 7.86 25.07
CA LYS A 85 0.78 8.81 24.21
C LYS A 85 1.67 9.95 23.71
N SER A 86 2.95 9.96 24.06
CA SER A 86 3.92 10.84 23.41
C SER A 86 3.96 10.52 21.91
N LEU A 87 4.29 11.52 21.10
CA LEU A 87 4.40 11.37 19.65
C LEU A 87 5.26 10.15 19.23
N PRO A 88 6.49 9.94 19.76
CA PRO A 88 7.29 8.76 19.39
C PRO A 88 6.63 7.43 19.78
N SER A 89 6.03 7.34 20.96
CA SER A 89 5.42 6.10 21.43
C SER A 89 4.13 5.79 20.68
N TYR A 90 3.32 6.80 20.37
CA TYR A 90 2.11 6.65 19.57
C TYR A 90 2.42 6.19 18.14
N LEU A 91 3.35 6.86 17.44
CA LEU A 91 3.75 6.47 16.08
C LEU A 91 4.38 5.08 16.04
N THR A 92 5.17 4.72 17.06
CA THR A 92 5.70 3.36 17.22
C THR A 92 4.55 2.34 17.37
N ALA A 93 3.52 2.65 18.16
CA ALA A 93 2.39 1.75 18.38
C ALA A 93 1.56 1.53 17.11
N ILE A 94 1.14 2.60 16.43
CA ILE A 94 0.26 2.50 15.24
C ILE A 94 0.98 1.95 13.99
N SER A 95 2.32 2.04 13.96
CA SER A 95 3.16 1.47 12.89
C SER A 95 3.73 0.09 13.23
N TYR A 96 3.46 -0.43 14.42
CA TYR A 96 4.02 -1.69 14.91
C TYR A 96 5.55 -1.71 14.95
N GLY A 97 6.15 -0.58 15.32
CA GLY A 97 7.61 -0.41 15.39
C GLY A 97 8.29 -0.17 14.03
N GLN A 98 7.52 0.01 12.97
CA GLN A 98 8.05 0.27 11.62
C GLN A 98 8.30 1.76 11.36
N PHE A 99 7.83 2.66 12.22
CA PHE A 99 8.09 4.08 12.13
C PHE A 99 8.48 4.62 13.50
N HIS A 100 9.62 5.32 13.55
CA HIS A 100 10.12 5.96 14.75
C HIS A 100 10.48 7.41 14.46
N VAL A 101 10.02 8.33 15.32
CA VAL A 101 10.34 9.75 15.22
C VAL A 101 11.26 10.17 16.36
N THR A 102 12.33 10.89 16.04
CA THR A 102 13.18 11.57 17.00
C THR A 102 12.89 13.07 16.96
N SER A 103 12.42 13.63 18.06
CA SER A 103 12.15 15.08 18.16
C SER A 103 13.33 15.85 18.72
N TYR A 104 13.56 17.06 18.21
CA TYR A 104 14.60 17.98 18.65
C TYR A 104 13.98 19.32 19.07
N LEU A 105 14.22 19.72 20.31
CA LEU A 105 13.75 20.99 20.89
C LEU A 105 14.96 21.90 21.09
N PRO A 106 15.42 22.64 20.08
CA PRO A 106 16.67 23.40 20.17
C PRO A 106 16.62 24.50 21.25
N GLN A 107 15.42 24.97 21.59
CA GLN A 107 15.17 26.00 22.60
C GLN A 107 15.14 25.47 24.04
N ASP A 108 15.29 24.16 24.24
CA ASP A 108 15.37 23.53 25.55
C ASP A 108 16.82 23.46 26.04
N ASN A 109 17.13 24.18 27.13
CA ASN A 109 18.46 24.15 27.76
C ASN A 109 18.58 23.11 28.89
N GLY A 110 17.57 22.23 29.04
CA GLY A 110 17.48 21.23 30.09
C GLY A 110 16.87 21.73 31.41
N THR A 111 16.75 23.06 31.58
CA THR A 111 16.05 23.67 32.72
C THR A 111 14.77 24.35 32.25
N THR A 112 14.88 25.29 31.32
CA THR A 112 13.77 26.04 30.72
C THR A 112 13.73 25.86 29.21
N ILE A 113 12.55 26.05 28.62
CA ILE A 113 12.40 26.24 27.18
C ILE A 113 12.15 27.74 26.97
N VAL A 114 12.98 28.37 26.13
CA VAL A 114 12.90 29.81 25.87
C VAL A 114 12.36 30.04 24.46
N PRO A 115 11.11 30.53 24.30
CA PRO A 115 10.53 30.79 23.00
C PRO A 115 11.29 31.92 22.29
N VAL A 116 11.27 31.88 20.96
CA VAL A 116 11.79 32.98 20.15
C VAL A 116 10.71 34.03 20.00
N MET A 117 11.08 35.31 20.00
CA MET A 117 10.15 36.38 19.72
C MET A 117 9.91 36.47 18.21
N GLY A 118 8.65 36.43 17.81
CA GLY A 118 8.21 36.54 16.41
C GLY A 118 7.41 37.83 16.19
N SER A 119 7.75 38.54 15.11
CA SER A 119 7.07 39.76 14.69
C SER A 119 6.50 39.54 13.28
N GLY A 120 5.36 38.86 13.17
CA GLY A 120 4.74 38.54 11.87
C GLY A 120 3.44 37.73 12.01
N SER A 121 2.71 37.58 10.92
CA SER A 121 1.39 36.92 10.90
C SER A 121 1.22 35.86 9.82
N THR A 122 2.27 35.52 9.07
CA THR A 122 2.24 34.37 8.14
C THR A 122 3.05 33.20 8.69
N ASP A 123 2.75 31.97 8.27
CA ASP A 123 3.55 30.79 8.62
C ASP A 123 5.04 31.01 8.32
N TYR A 124 5.33 31.62 7.18
CA TYR A 124 6.69 31.94 6.77
C TYR A 124 7.37 32.89 7.77
N ASP A 125 6.68 33.93 8.25
CA ASP A 125 7.25 34.84 9.25
C ASP A 125 7.56 34.09 10.55
N LEU A 126 6.68 33.20 10.98
CA LEU A 126 6.82 32.40 12.21
C LEU A 126 8.02 31.44 12.10
N ILE A 127 8.09 30.68 11.00
CA ILE A 127 9.19 29.75 10.71
C ILE A 127 10.50 30.52 10.56
N SER A 128 10.50 31.63 9.81
CA SER A 128 11.68 32.46 9.58
C SER A 128 12.20 33.06 10.88
N ALA A 129 11.32 33.55 11.77
CA ALA A 129 11.71 34.07 13.07
C ALA A 129 12.38 32.99 13.94
N ALA A 130 11.80 31.79 13.98
CA ALA A 130 12.33 30.65 14.73
C ALA A 130 13.69 30.18 14.21
N VAL A 131 13.86 30.12 12.89
CA VAL A 131 15.09 29.69 12.22
C VAL A 131 16.20 30.74 12.34
N LYS A 132 15.87 32.03 12.21
CA LYS A 132 16.85 33.14 12.29
C LYS A 132 17.42 33.39 13.68
N ALA A 133 16.72 32.95 14.73
CA ALA A 133 17.23 33.03 16.10
C ALA A 133 18.50 32.18 16.35
N ASN A 134 18.95 31.41 15.34
CA ASN A 134 20.26 30.76 15.25
C ASN A 134 20.54 29.82 16.43
N VAL A 135 19.51 29.04 16.81
CA VAL A 135 19.60 28.09 17.90
C VAL A 135 20.53 26.94 17.50
N SER A 136 21.62 26.73 18.26
CA SER A 136 22.66 25.77 17.89
C SER A 136 22.16 24.33 18.06
N LEU A 137 22.17 23.56 16.96
CA LEU A 137 22.03 22.11 16.98
C LEU A 137 23.38 21.48 16.63
N GLN A 138 24.11 20.99 17.63
CA GLN A 138 25.29 20.18 17.36
C GLN A 138 24.88 18.72 17.14
N GLY A 139 25.15 18.19 15.93
CA GLY A 139 25.11 16.75 15.66
C GLY A 139 23.73 16.12 15.41
N SER A 140 22.68 16.91 15.12
CA SER A 140 21.35 16.38 14.79
C SER A 140 21.25 16.01 13.30
N ASP A 141 20.91 14.74 13.03
CA ASP A 141 20.44 14.33 11.69
C ASP A 141 18.95 14.67 11.56
N LEU A 142 18.66 15.69 10.75
CA LEU A 142 17.32 16.28 10.54
C LEU A 142 16.66 15.81 9.23
N ASP A 143 17.40 15.09 8.39
CA ASP A 143 16.98 14.57 7.08
C ASP A 143 17.31 13.07 7.08
N ARG A 144 16.58 12.32 7.91
CA ARG A 144 16.87 10.90 8.15
C ARG A 144 16.39 10.02 7.01
N ASP A 145 15.44 10.50 6.21
CA ASP A 145 15.01 9.79 5.01
C ASP A 145 15.86 10.09 3.76
N GLY A 146 16.74 11.10 3.83
CA GLY A 146 17.74 11.42 2.81
C GLY A 146 17.17 12.10 1.57
N ASN A 147 15.96 12.67 1.66
CA ASN A 147 15.29 13.33 0.54
C ASN A 147 15.79 14.76 0.28
N GLY A 148 16.70 15.28 1.12
CA GLY A 148 17.29 16.60 0.98
C GLY A 148 16.57 17.70 1.78
N PHE A 149 15.47 17.37 2.45
CA PHE A 149 14.68 18.26 3.29
C PHE A 149 14.75 17.82 4.76
N ILE A 150 14.48 18.75 5.67
CA ILE A 150 14.17 18.39 7.05
C ILE A 150 12.88 17.57 7.04
N ASP A 151 12.92 16.39 7.65
CA ASP A 151 11.84 15.39 7.65
C ASP A 151 10.49 16.01 8.10
N ASN A 152 10.47 16.74 9.22
CA ASN A 152 9.34 17.57 9.65
C ASN A 152 9.77 18.72 10.58
N VAL A 153 9.03 19.83 10.51
CA VAL A 153 9.12 20.95 11.48
C VAL A 153 7.78 21.15 12.16
N THR A 154 7.72 21.13 13.49
CA THR A 154 6.54 21.53 14.27
C THR A 154 6.79 22.90 14.91
N VAL A 155 5.95 23.89 14.64
CA VAL A 155 6.02 25.22 15.26
C VAL A 155 4.85 25.39 16.23
N ILE A 156 5.18 25.58 17.50
CA ILE A 156 4.24 25.91 18.56
C ILE A 156 4.18 27.43 18.73
N VAL A 157 3.00 28.01 18.55
CA VAL A 157 2.81 29.46 18.53
C VAL A 157 1.96 29.92 19.70
N GLN A 158 2.42 30.95 20.43
CA GLN A 158 1.65 31.66 21.44
C GLN A 158 1.41 33.11 21.01
N GLY A 159 0.19 33.59 21.24
CA GLY A 159 -0.23 34.97 20.98
C GLY A 159 -1.25 35.05 19.85
N LYS A 160 -1.80 36.25 19.62
CA LYS A 160 -2.84 36.48 18.63
C LYS A 160 -2.23 36.95 17.31
N ALA A 161 -2.20 36.09 16.29
CA ALA A 161 -1.94 36.52 14.92
C ALA A 161 -3.13 37.34 14.37
N THR A 162 -2.89 38.16 13.35
CA THR A 162 -3.95 39.00 12.73
C THR A 162 -4.88 38.22 11.78
N ASN A 163 -4.65 36.92 11.59
CA ASN A 163 -5.31 35.98 10.66
C ASN A 163 -5.33 34.56 11.25
N ASP A 164 -5.88 33.59 10.50
CA ASP A 164 -6.01 32.18 10.91
C ASP A 164 -4.68 31.39 10.93
N ALA A 165 -3.52 32.04 10.77
CA ALA A 165 -2.19 31.40 10.73
C ALA A 165 -1.80 30.64 12.03
N THR A 166 -2.61 30.74 13.09
CA THR A 166 -2.40 30.00 14.35
C THR A 166 -3.30 28.78 14.51
N ASP A 167 -4.27 28.57 13.61
CA ASP A 167 -5.06 27.35 13.67
C ASP A 167 -4.20 26.14 13.29
N PRO A 168 -4.35 25.00 13.99
CA PRO A 168 -3.57 23.81 13.68
C PRO A 168 -3.72 23.39 12.22
N HIS A 169 -2.59 23.26 11.53
CA HIS A 169 -2.57 22.79 10.15
C HIS A 169 -1.17 22.30 9.75
N LYS A 170 -1.13 21.55 8.64
CA LYS A 170 0.09 21.13 7.94
C LYS A 170 0.23 21.85 6.61
N SER A 171 1.46 22.21 6.24
CA SER A 171 1.77 22.80 4.93
C SER A 171 3.19 22.42 4.47
N TRP A 172 3.67 23.01 3.38
CA TRP A 172 4.97 22.79 2.76
C TRP A 172 5.68 24.12 2.51
N ASP A 173 6.95 24.20 2.91
CA ASP A 173 7.79 25.40 2.73
C ASP A 173 8.60 25.27 1.42
N GLY A 174 9.60 24.39 1.40
CA GLY A 174 10.43 24.11 0.23
C GLY A 174 11.50 25.16 -0.09
N HIS A 175 11.64 26.24 0.69
CA HIS A 175 12.57 27.33 0.40
C HIS A 175 13.38 27.79 1.62
N THR A 176 12.81 27.82 2.83
CA THR A 176 13.54 28.20 4.05
C THR A 176 14.60 27.15 4.39
N THR A 177 15.77 27.60 4.83
CA THR A 177 16.87 26.71 5.25
C THR A 177 17.18 26.86 6.73
N PHE A 178 17.45 25.73 7.39
CA PHE A 178 17.91 25.67 8.77
C PHE A 178 18.97 24.58 8.90
N ALA A 179 20.06 24.89 9.61
CA ALA A 179 21.22 23.99 9.77
C ALA A 179 21.75 23.39 8.44
N GLY A 180 21.65 24.13 7.33
CA GLY A 180 22.12 23.70 6.01
C GLY A 180 21.18 22.75 5.25
N LYS A 181 19.95 22.53 5.74
CA LYS A 181 18.90 21.74 5.09
C LYS A 181 17.67 22.60 4.82
N THR A 182 16.94 22.30 3.75
CA THR A 182 15.69 23.00 3.40
C THR A 182 14.53 22.43 4.20
N ILE A 183 13.61 23.27 4.67
CA ILE A 183 12.39 22.81 5.33
C ILE A 183 11.42 22.26 4.29
N GLY A 184 10.94 21.04 4.50
CA GLY A 184 9.91 20.41 3.68
C GLY A 184 8.52 20.59 4.31
N ASN A 185 8.00 19.52 4.90
CA ASN A 185 6.74 19.53 5.63
C ASN A 185 6.87 20.31 6.95
N TYR A 186 5.87 21.11 7.27
CA TYR A 186 5.75 21.73 8.57
C TYR A 186 4.33 21.68 9.12
N ASN A 187 4.22 21.73 10.45
CA ASN A 187 2.98 21.88 11.21
C ASN A 187 3.02 23.19 12.00
N ILE A 188 1.93 23.94 11.99
CA ILE A 188 1.71 25.05 12.94
C ILE A 188 0.68 24.58 13.96
N ILE A 189 0.94 24.79 15.26
CA ILE A 189 0.00 24.44 16.33
C ILE A 189 -0.01 25.57 17.37
N LYS A 190 -1.18 26.13 17.66
CA LYS A 190 -1.32 27.05 18.80
C LYS A 190 -1.05 26.35 20.13
N SER A 191 -0.34 27.03 21.03
CA SER A 191 0.03 26.54 22.35
C SER A 191 -1.16 25.98 23.15
N SER A 192 -2.31 26.63 23.10
CA SER A 192 -3.53 26.17 23.80
C SER A 192 -4.06 24.83 23.25
N ALA A 193 -3.95 24.59 21.95
CA ALA A 193 -4.33 23.31 21.35
C ALA A 193 -3.34 22.20 21.75
N ALA A 194 -2.05 22.53 21.85
CA ALA A 194 -1.00 21.61 22.26
C ALA A 194 -1.01 21.27 23.75
N PHE A 195 -1.48 22.17 24.63
CA PHE A 195 -1.29 22.06 26.08
C PHE A 195 -2.53 22.21 26.99
N GLU A 196 -3.71 22.58 26.47
CA GLU A 196 -4.91 22.80 27.31
C GLU A 196 -6.17 22.05 26.86
N GLY A 197 -6.12 21.31 25.75
CA GLY A 197 -7.28 20.68 25.11
C GLY A 197 -7.12 19.18 24.80
N ALA A 198 -7.32 18.80 23.54
CA ALA A 198 -7.03 17.42 23.09
C ALA A 198 -5.50 17.11 23.09
N GLU A 199 -4.67 18.16 23.18
CA GLU A 199 -3.22 18.14 23.44
C GLU A 199 -2.48 17.17 22.50
N GLU A 200 -2.13 16.01 23.03
CA GLU A 200 -1.46 14.88 22.39
C GLU A 200 -2.16 14.44 21.10
N GLY A 201 -3.49 14.50 21.06
CA GLY A 201 -4.28 14.16 19.88
C GLY A 201 -4.12 15.15 18.74
N VAL A 202 -3.98 16.44 19.03
CA VAL A 202 -3.72 17.47 18.00
C VAL A 202 -2.30 17.30 17.47
N ILE A 203 -1.32 17.10 18.37
CA ILE A 203 0.08 16.90 17.98
C ILE A 203 0.21 15.69 17.05
N ALA A 204 -0.42 14.57 17.39
CA ALA A 204 -0.39 13.36 16.57
C ALA A 204 -1.12 13.53 15.23
N HIS A 205 -2.29 14.18 15.21
CA HIS A 205 -3.07 14.44 14.01
C HIS A 205 -2.30 15.29 13.00
N GLU A 206 -1.76 16.43 13.43
CA GLU A 206 -0.99 17.32 12.54
C GLU A 206 0.26 16.61 11.99
N PHE A 207 0.94 15.83 12.84
CA PHE A 207 2.11 15.08 12.40
C PHE A 207 1.75 14.00 11.36
N LEU A 208 0.60 13.34 11.50
CA LEU A 208 0.14 12.32 10.54
C LEU A 208 -0.07 12.91 9.13
N HIS A 209 -0.50 14.18 9.01
CA HIS A 209 -0.54 14.87 7.72
C HIS A 209 0.85 15.02 7.08
N SER A 210 1.90 15.24 7.89
CA SER A 210 3.27 15.32 7.38
C SER A 210 3.78 14.01 6.77
N ILE A 211 3.12 12.90 7.08
CA ILE A 211 3.42 11.58 6.49
C ILE A 211 2.29 11.04 5.61
N GLY A 212 1.40 11.92 5.13
CA GLY A 212 0.47 11.63 4.04
C GLY A 212 -0.91 11.09 4.44
N PHE A 213 -1.30 11.21 5.72
CA PHE A 213 -2.66 10.90 6.15
C PHE A 213 -3.60 12.06 5.79
N PRO A 214 -4.81 11.78 5.27
CA PRO A 214 -5.77 12.80 4.88
C PRO A 214 -6.71 13.19 6.02
N ASP A 215 -7.36 14.34 5.90
CA ASP A 215 -8.53 14.68 6.72
C ASP A 215 -9.73 13.79 6.37
N LEU A 216 -10.34 13.21 7.41
CA LEU A 216 -11.53 12.35 7.30
C LEU A 216 -12.82 13.02 7.77
N TYR A 217 -12.75 14.23 8.31
CA TYR A 217 -13.91 15.11 8.46
C TYR A 217 -14.15 15.92 7.17
N SER A 218 -15.27 16.62 7.08
CA SER A 218 -15.67 17.38 5.88
C SER A 218 -15.88 18.86 6.15
N ASN A 219 -15.69 19.68 5.11
CA ASN A 219 -15.97 21.13 5.15
C ASN A 219 -17.46 21.49 5.17
N ASP A 220 -18.34 20.57 4.77
CA ASP A 220 -19.81 20.74 4.80
C ASP A 220 -20.40 20.53 6.22
N GLY A 221 -19.54 20.39 7.24
CA GLY A 221 -19.93 20.13 8.63
C GLY A 221 -20.21 18.66 8.94
N THR A 222 -20.08 17.75 7.95
CA THR A 222 -20.19 16.30 8.16
C THR A 222 -18.91 15.68 8.71
N ASP A 223 -19.07 14.54 9.36
CA ASP A 223 -17.96 13.75 9.91
C ASP A 223 -18.31 12.25 9.79
N PRO A 224 -18.10 11.66 8.61
CA PRO A 224 -18.57 10.31 8.27
C PRO A 224 -17.67 9.18 8.83
N VAL A 225 -16.56 9.53 9.51
CA VAL A 225 -15.65 8.57 10.16
C VAL A 225 -15.62 8.77 11.67
N GLY A 226 -15.70 10.00 12.16
CA GLY A 226 -15.89 10.33 13.57
C GLY A 226 -14.84 9.73 14.51
N ASP A 227 -15.30 9.28 15.68
CA ASP A 227 -14.43 8.78 16.76
C ASP A 227 -13.69 7.47 16.42
N TRP A 228 -13.83 6.91 15.21
CA TRP A 228 -13.08 5.71 14.78
C TRP A 228 -11.65 6.01 14.34
N ASP A 229 -11.34 7.25 13.97
CA ASP A 229 -10.03 7.64 13.44
C ASP A 229 -9.59 9.00 14.00
N ILE A 230 -8.32 9.08 14.39
CA ILE A 230 -7.69 10.33 14.83
C ILE A 230 -7.69 11.41 13.76
N MET A 231 -7.68 11.02 12.47
CA MET A 231 -7.76 11.91 11.31
C MET A 231 -9.16 12.48 11.06
N SER A 232 -10.17 11.99 11.78
CA SER A 232 -11.51 12.59 11.82
C SER A 232 -11.72 13.38 13.11
N LYS A 233 -11.28 12.84 14.25
CA LYS A 233 -11.53 13.45 15.55
C LYS A 233 -10.36 13.30 16.52
N THR A 234 -9.71 14.43 16.80
CA THR A 234 -8.65 14.53 17.81
C THR A 234 -9.19 14.34 19.24
N SER A 235 -8.38 13.71 20.09
CA SER A 235 -8.74 13.37 21.47
C SER A 235 -7.49 13.11 22.32
N THR A 236 -7.56 13.35 23.64
CA THR A 236 -6.54 12.83 24.58
C THR A 236 -6.63 11.31 24.75
N TYR A 237 -7.70 10.69 24.28
CA TYR A 237 -7.87 9.24 24.17
C TYR A 237 -7.60 8.83 22.72
N LEU A 238 -6.32 8.80 22.37
CA LEU A 238 -5.83 8.55 21.02
C LEU A 238 -6.43 7.29 20.40
N GLN A 239 -6.88 7.41 19.15
CA GLN A 239 -7.43 6.32 18.34
C GLN A 239 -6.38 5.81 17.36
N TYR A 240 -6.51 4.56 16.90
CA TYR A 240 -5.78 4.12 15.71
C TYR A 240 -6.35 4.78 14.45
N PRO A 241 -5.50 5.18 13.49
CA PRO A 241 -5.98 5.38 12.13
C PRO A 241 -6.59 4.10 11.57
N LEU A 242 -7.57 4.22 10.68
CA LEU A 242 -8.20 3.10 9.99
C LEU A 242 -7.14 2.21 9.34
N ALA A 243 -7.36 0.89 9.36
CA ALA A 243 -6.44 -0.11 8.85
C ALA A 243 -5.98 0.19 7.42
N TYR A 244 -6.87 0.69 6.55
CA TYR A 244 -6.51 1.03 5.18
C TYR A 244 -5.48 2.18 5.06
N LEU A 245 -5.54 3.19 5.93
CA LEU A 245 -4.54 4.26 5.94
C LEU A 245 -3.18 3.75 6.45
N ARG A 246 -3.19 2.85 7.43
CA ARG A 246 -1.99 2.12 7.88
C ARG A 246 -1.44 1.20 6.78
N HIS A 247 -2.31 0.61 5.96
CA HIS A 247 -1.94 -0.16 4.79
C HIS A 247 -1.28 0.69 3.70
N LYS A 248 -1.88 1.84 3.36
CA LYS A 248 -1.32 2.82 2.42
C LYS A 248 0.06 3.34 2.86
N SER A 249 0.26 3.46 4.17
CA SER A 249 1.55 3.85 4.78
C SER A 249 2.60 2.73 4.77
N GLY A 250 2.23 1.53 4.34
CA GLY A 250 3.11 0.36 4.31
C GLY A 250 3.28 -0.34 5.67
N TRP A 251 2.55 0.05 6.72
CA TRP A 251 2.68 -0.52 8.06
C TRP A 251 1.86 -1.80 8.24
N LEU A 252 0.80 -1.96 7.45
CA LEU A 252 -0.09 -3.11 7.48
C LEU A 252 -0.24 -3.71 6.08
N THR A 253 -0.30 -5.03 5.97
CA THR A 253 -0.74 -5.68 4.73
C THR A 253 -2.19 -6.15 4.91
N ILE A 254 -3.07 -5.79 3.98
CA ILE A 254 -4.48 -6.19 4.00
C ILE A 254 -4.76 -7.06 2.78
N ASP A 255 -5.23 -8.27 3.01
CA ASP A 255 -5.59 -9.19 1.93
C ASP A 255 -6.91 -8.78 1.28
N THR A 256 -6.98 -8.94 -0.04
CA THR A 256 -8.20 -8.69 -0.82
C THR A 256 -9.01 -9.96 -1.00
N ILE A 257 -10.29 -9.87 -0.69
CA ILE A 257 -11.30 -10.91 -0.88
C ILE A 257 -12.27 -10.42 -1.95
N ALA A 258 -12.41 -11.21 -3.02
CA ALA A 258 -13.26 -10.91 -4.17
C ALA A 258 -14.18 -12.08 -4.56
N ARG A 259 -14.40 -13.00 -3.61
CA ARG A 259 -15.25 -14.20 -3.74
C ARG A 259 -15.69 -14.67 -2.37
N ASP A 260 -16.70 -15.52 -2.33
CA ASP A 260 -17.24 -16.10 -1.11
C ASP A 260 -16.14 -16.74 -0.24
N ARG A 261 -16.18 -16.44 1.07
CA ARG A 261 -15.27 -17.02 2.07
C ARG A 261 -16.02 -17.21 3.38
N THR A 262 -15.76 -18.32 4.04
CA THR A 262 -16.31 -18.62 5.36
C THR A 262 -15.20 -18.73 6.40
N GLY A 263 -15.53 -18.46 7.67
CA GLY A 263 -14.63 -18.58 8.80
C GLY A 263 -13.46 -17.59 8.78
N LEU A 264 -13.62 -16.42 8.14
CA LEU A 264 -12.64 -15.35 8.23
C LEU A 264 -12.53 -14.89 9.68
N THR A 265 -11.32 -14.53 10.11
CA THR A 265 -11.05 -14.15 11.50
C THR A 265 -10.17 -12.90 11.52
N LEU A 266 -10.53 -11.93 12.35
CA LEU A 266 -9.75 -10.71 12.56
C LEU A 266 -9.31 -10.55 14.02
N VAL A 267 -8.12 -9.99 14.23
CA VAL A 267 -7.59 -9.50 15.51
C VAL A 267 -7.77 -7.99 15.62
N PRO A 268 -7.85 -7.42 16.84
CA PRO A 268 -8.00 -5.97 17.00
C PRO A 268 -6.72 -5.21 16.60
N ALA A 269 -6.87 -3.90 16.35
CA ALA A 269 -5.78 -3.04 15.86
C ALA A 269 -4.53 -2.98 16.77
N ASP A 270 -4.67 -3.29 18.06
CA ASP A 270 -3.56 -3.36 19.02
C ASP A 270 -2.76 -4.67 18.97
N GLN A 271 -3.16 -5.63 18.13
CA GLN A 271 -2.45 -6.89 17.92
C GLN A 271 -1.63 -6.86 16.62
N PRO A 272 -0.29 -6.79 16.69
CA PRO A 272 0.57 -6.75 15.50
C PRO A 272 0.63 -8.08 14.71
N ALA A 273 0.12 -9.17 15.28
CA ALA A 273 0.14 -10.49 14.67
C ALA A 273 -1.28 -10.97 14.36
N GLY A 274 -1.55 -11.24 13.09
CA GLY A 274 -2.85 -11.67 12.58
C GLY A 274 -3.52 -10.62 11.70
N ASP A 275 -4.56 -11.04 10.98
CA ASP A 275 -5.35 -10.18 10.10
C ASP A 275 -6.15 -9.16 10.91
N GLN A 276 -5.96 -7.86 10.67
CA GLN A 276 -6.75 -6.81 11.34
C GLN A 276 -7.92 -6.32 10.50
N ALA A 277 -7.80 -6.46 9.18
CA ALA A 277 -8.82 -6.10 8.23
C ALA A 277 -8.72 -6.97 6.98
N TYR A 278 -9.79 -6.96 6.18
CA TYR A 278 -9.80 -7.46 4.80
C TYR A 278 -10.39 -6.39 3.88
N ILE A 279 -9.82 -6.26 2.68
CA ILE A 279 -10.44 -5.50 1.57
C ILE A 279 -11.45 -6.42 0.90
N LEU A 280 -12.69 -5.98 0.76
CA LEU A 280 -13.78 -6.66 0.06
C LEU A 280 -14.02 -5.93 -1.26
N LYS A 281 -13.69 -6.59 -2.37
CA LYS A 281 -13.73 -5.98 -3.70
C LYS A 281 -14.66 -6.75 -4.62
N SER A 282 -15.75 -6.10 -5.02
CA SER A 282 -16.66 -6.59 -6.07
C SER A 282 -16.17 -6.12 -7.44
N PRO A 283 -16.35 -6.91 -8.53
CA PRO A 283 -15.99 -6.48 -9.89
C PRO A 283 -16.74 -5.25 -10.40
N MET A 284 -17.77 -4.79 -9.70
CA MET A 284 -18.63 -3.67 -10.10
C MET A 284 -17.97 -2.29 -9.97
N SER A 285 -16.81 -2.20 -9.29
CA SER A 285 -16.00 -0.98 -9.22
C SER A 285 -14.51 -1.30 -9.12
N ASP A 286 -13.71 -0.57 -9.89
CA ASP A 286 -12.25 -0.67 -9.83
C ASP A 286 -11.65 0.28 -8.80
N THR A 287 -12.34 1.38 -8.51
CA THR A 287 -11.85 2.52 -7.72
C THR A 287 -12.53 2.62 -6.35
N GLU A 288 -13.62 1.89 -6.15
CA GLU A 288 -14.30 1.79 -4.86
C GLU A 288 -14.33 0.35 -4.36
N PHE A 289 -14.07 0.18 -3.07
CA PHE A 289 -14.15 -1.11 -2.38
C PHE A 289 -14.46 -0.88 -0.89
N PHE A 290 -14.66 -1.97 -0.15
CA PHE A 290 -15.00 -1.91 1.26
C PHE A 290 -13.89 -2.53 2.08
N VAL A 291 -13.70 -2.05 3.30
CA VAL A 291 -12.77 -2.64 4.25
C VAL A 291 -13.54 -3.02 5.49
N VAL A 292 -13.41 -4.27 5.89
CA VAL A 292 -13.94 -4.79 7.16
C VAL A 292 -12.78 -4.87 8.13
N GLU A 293 -12.89 -4.21 9.28
CA GLU A 293 -11.84 -4.08 10.29
C GLU A 293 -12.40 -4.42 11.67
N TYR A 294 -11.61 -5.10 12.51
CA TYR A 294 -12.01 -5.36 13.89
C TYR A 294 -11.44 -4.30 14.84
N ARG A 295 -12.33 -3.60 15.58
CA ARG A 295 -11.96 -2.62 16.60
C ARG A 295 -12.47 -3.01 17.97
N LYS A 296 -11.66 -2.73 19.00
CA LYS A 296 -11.94 -3.08 20.39
C LYS A 296 -11.80 -1.86 21.27
N LYS A 297 -12.91 -1.40 21.82
CA LYS A 297 -12.95 -0.31 22.80
C LYS A 297 -12.23 -0.74 24.06
N THR A 298 -11.23 0.02 24.46
CA THR A 298 -10.42 -0.27 25.64
C THR A 298 -10.94 0.48 26.87
N ASP A 299 -10.47 0.06 28.04
CA ASP A 299 -10.72 0.79 29.29
C ASP A 299 -9.78 2.01 29.35
N PRO A 300 -10.31 3.25 29.41
CA PRO A 300 -9.49 4.47 29.51
C PRO A 300 -8.59 4.52 30.76
N LEU A 301 -8.85 3.67 31.76
CA LEU A 301 -8.04 3.58 32.98
C LEU A 301 -6.75 2.76 32.77
N VAL A 302 -6.64 2.00 31.68
CA VAL A 302 -5.43 1.26 31.34
C VAL A 302 -4.41 2.23 30.72
N PRO A 303 -3.27 2.50 31.38
CA PRO A 303 -2.29 3.46 30.87
C PRO A 303 -1.79 3.05 29.48
N GLY A 304 -1.85 4.01 28.54
CA GLY A 304 -1.38 3.80 27.17
C GLY A 304 -2.33 3.03 26.25
N SER A 305 -3.54 2.68 26.70
CA SER A 305 -4.52 2.08 25.81
C SER A 305 -4.99 3.11 24.77
N LEU A 306 -4.98 2.72 23.50
CA LEU A 306 -5.61 3.46 22.41
C LEU A 306 -7.07 3.01 22.26
N ASP A 307 -7.88 3.74 21.50
CA ASP A 307 -9.29 3.40 21.19
C ASP A 307 -10.27 3.43 22.39
N ALA A 308 -9.93 4.09 23.49
CA ALA A 308 -10.80 4.12 24.68
C ALA A 308 -12.14 4.88 24.47
N LYS A 309 -12.21 5.76 23.47
CA LYS A 309 -13.38 6.60 23.15
C LYS A 309 -14.10 6.23 21.86
N ILE A 310 -13.68 5.16 21.16
CA ILE A 310 -14.41 4.70 19.97
C ILE A 310 -15.85 4.29 20.33
N PRO A 311 -16.80 4.29 19.38
CA PRO A 311 -18.21 4.01 19.67
C PRO A 311 -18.46 2.68 20.38
N GLY A 312 -17.82 1.59 19.95
CA GLY A 312 -17.98 0.27 20.58
C GLY A 312 -16.98 -0.78 20.11
N THR A 313 -17.25 -2.05 20.44
CA THR A 313 -16.37 -3.18 20.12
C THR A 313 -17.07 -4.10 19.12
N GLY A 314 -16.47 -4.31 17.95
CA GLY A 314 -17.03 -5.14 16.88
C GLY A 314 -16.35 -4.88 15.54
N LEU A 315 -16.89 -5.49 14.48
CA LEU A 315 -16.50 -5.16 13.12
C LEU A 315 -17.01 -3.79 12.73
N ILE A 316 -16.16 -2.95 12.13
CA ILE A 316 -16.61 -1.79 11.36
C ILE A 316 -16.43 -2.10 9.88
N VAL A 317 -17.26 -1.49 9.06
CA VAL A 317 -17.13 -1.56 7.59
C VAL A 317 -17.10 -0.14 7.05
N TYR A 318 -16.14 0.15 6.20
CA TYR A 318 -16.04 1.45 5.55
C TYR A 318 -15.77 1.31 4.05
N ARG A 319 -16.30 2.24 3.27
CA ARG A 319 -15.99 2.37 1.85
C ARG A 319 -14.70 3.17 1.70
N VAL A 320 -13.87 2.76 0.75
CA VAL A 320 -12.73 3.52 0.27
C VAL A 320 -12.96 3.83 -1.20
N ASN A 321 -12.81 5.10 -1.59
CA ASN A 321 -12.88 5.58 -2.96
C ASN A 321 -11.53 6.17 -3.37
N THR A 322 -10.78 5.46 -4.20
CA THR A 322 -9.44 5.85 -4.66
C THR A 322 -9.45 6.87 -5.79
N ASP A 323 -10.61 7.22 -6.34
CA ASP A 323 -10.72 8.35 -7.28
C ASP A 323 -10.67 9.70 -6.57
N VAL A 324 -10.96 9.73 -5.26
CA VAL A 324 -10.81 10.94 -4.46
C VAL A 324 -9.34 11.14 -4.13
N GLU A 325 -8.81 12.28 -4.58
CA GLU A 325 -7.42 12.64 -4.37
C GLU A 325 -7.04 12.57 -2.89
N ASN A 326 -5.92 11.90 -2.59
CA ASN A 326 -5.41 11.67 -1.24
C ASN A 326 -6.36 10.94 -0.26
N LEU A 327 -7.55 10.49 -0.70
CA LEU A 327 -8.61 9.91 0.13
C LEU A 327 -9.22 10.88 1.16
N THR A 328 -9.14 12.19 0.91
CA THR A 328 -9.72 13.19 1.80
C THR A 328 -11.26 13.21 1.76
N ASN A 329 -11.88 13.67 2.83
CA ASN A 329 -13.31 13.98 2.90
C ASN A 329 -13.63 15.48 2.81
N MET A 330 -12.60 16.32 2.63
CA MET A 330 -12.72 17.78 2.57
C MET A 330 -13.40 18.29 1.29
N GLY A 331 -13.41 17.48 0.23
CA GLY A 331 -14.09 17.76 -1.02
C GLY A 331 -15.59 17.44 -1.00
N THR A 332 -16.23 17.64 -2.15
CA THR A 332 -17.63 17.26 -2.39
C THR A 332 -17.79 15.73 -2.35
N GLU A 333 -16.87 15.02 -2.99
CA GLU A 333 -16.76 13.56 -2.88
C GLU A 333 -15.98 13.15 -1.62
N LYS A 334 -16.35 12.00 -1.05
CA LYS A 334 -15.75 11.47 0.18
C LYS A 334 -14.87 10.27 -0.13
N GLY A 335 -13.58 10.36 0.24
CA GLY A 335 -12.60 9.30 0.05
C GLY A 335 -12.83 8.09 0.96
N ILE A 336 -13.20 8.30 2.23
CA ILE A 336 -13.46 7.20 3.18
C ILE A 336 -14.71 7.48 4.01
N VAL A 337 -15.63 6.52 4.11
CA VAL A 337 -16.87 6.69 4.89
C VAL A 337 -17.23 5.39 5.64
N VAL A 338 -17.62 5.48 6.90
CA VAL A 338 -17.99 4.32 7.75
C VAL A 338 -19.49 4.04 7.64
N PHE A 339 -19.90 2.78 7.60
CA PHE A 339 -21.31 2.37 7.56
C PHE A 339 -21.94 2.31 8.96
N ALA A 340 -23.19 2.80 9.08
CA ALA A 340 -23.96 2.85 10.34
C ALA A 340 -25.18 1.90 10.35
N LYS A 341 -25.84 1.74 11.50
CA LYS A 341 -26.97 0.81 11.72
C LYS A 341 -28.31 1.26 11.17
N ASP A 342 -28.62 2.54 11.33
CA ASP A 342 -29.96 3.08 11.03
C ASP A 342 -30.00 3.81 9.69
N ILE A 343 -28.87 3.80 8.99
CA ILE A 343 -28.74 4.40 7.68
C ILE A 343 -28.20 3.31 6.78
N ASP A 344 -29.07 2.96 5.86
CA ASP A 344 -28.91 2.04 4.75
C ASP A 344 -27.79 2.40 3.74
N VAL A 345 -27.04 3.47 4.05
CA VAL A 345 -25.95 4.08 3.30
C VAL A 345 -24.84 4.52 4.28
N PRO A 346 -23.63 4.86 3.83
CA PRO A 346 -22.57 5.33 4.72
C PRO A 346 -23.03 6.48 5.62
N ALA A 347 -22.49 6.53 6.85
CA ALA A 347 -22.79 7.56 7.82
C ALA A 347 -22.51 8.95 7.22
N LYS A 348 -23.46 9.85 7.42
CA LYS A 348 -23.37 11.26 7.03
C LYS A 348 -22.80 12.11 8.15
N ASN A 349 -22.86 11.69 9.41
CA ASN A 349 -22.32 12.46 10.52
C ASN A 349 -22.00 11.58 11.74
N ARG A 350 -21.33 12.20 12.73
CA ARG A 350 -20.82 11.51 13.92
C ARG A 350 -21.91 10.88 14.79
N ASP A 351 -23.10 11.49 14.86
CA ASP A 351 -24.16 10.98 15.73
C ASP A 351 -24.69 9.61 15.28
N GLU A 352 -24.64 9.35 13.97
CA GLU A 352 -25.05 8.09 13.34
C GLU A 352 -24.04 6.96 13.59
N LEU A 353 -22.80 7.29 13.97
CA LEU A 353 -21.73 6.31 14.18
C LEU A 353 -21.82 5.59 15.52
N LYS A 354 -22.70 6.01 16.44
CA LYS A 354 -22.85 5.38 17.77
C LYS A 354 -23.12 3.88 17.69
N ASP A 355 -23.82 3.46 16.65
CA ASP A 355 -24.13 2.07 16.36
C ASP A 355 -23.49 1.63 15.02
N SER A 356 -22.24 1.96 14.73
CA SER A 356 -21.58 1.57 13.45
C SER A 356 -20.81 0.24 13.49
N PHE A 357 -20.86 -0.48 14.62
CA PHE A 357 -20.13 -1.72 14.83
C PHE A 357 -21.03 -2.97 14.87
N PHE A 358 -20.59 -4.04 14.22
CA PHE A 358 -21.32 -5.29 14.05
C PHE A 358 -20.73 -6.39 14.93
N SER A 359 -21.58 -7.08 15.67
CA SER A 359 -21.23 -8.32 16.36
C SER A 359 -22.48 -9.10 16.80
N ALA A 360 -22.32 -10.40 17.04
CA ALA A 360 -23.41 -11.21 17.62
C ALA A 360 -23.88 -10.68 18.98
N LYS A 361 -22.99 -10.08 19.79
CA LYS A 361 -23.32 -9.55 21.11
C LYS A 361 -24.31 -8.38 21.05
N GLU A 362 -24.19 -7.56 20.01
CA GLU A 362 -25.07 -6.41 19.77
C GLU A 362 -26.31 -6.79 18.93
N GLY A 363 -26.52 -8.10 18.66
CA GLY A 363 -27.61 -8.57 17.79
C GLY A 363 -27.41 -8.26 16.30
N ARG A 364 -26.20 -7.88 15.89
CA ARG A 364 -25.86 -7.44 14.52
C ARG A 364 -24.88 -8.40 13.87
N SER A 365 -25.40 -9.56 13.46
CA SER A 365 -24.60 -10.67 12.94
C SER A 365 -24.49 -10.71 11.40
N SER A 366 -25.07 -9.74 10.70
CA SER A 366 -25.02 -9.62 9.24
C SER A 366 -25.20 -8.19 8.74
N PHE A 367 -24.69 -7.88 7.54
CA PHE A 367 -24.85 -6.60 6.85
C PHE A 367 -24.62 -6.75 5.33
N GLY A 368 -25.38 -6.03 4.50
CA GLY A 368 -25.27 -6.09 3.04
C GLY A 368 -26.33 -6.96 2.35
N SER A 369 -26.36 -6.93 1.00
CA SER A 369 -27.26 -7.76 0.18
C SER A 369 -26.63 -8.19 -1.14
N LYS A 370 -26.98 -9.39 -1.62
CA LYS A 370 -26.66 -9.87 -2.98
C LYS A 370 -27.68 -9.44 -4.03
N ASP A 371 -28.84 -8.96 -3.61
CA ASP A 371 -29.84 -8.40 -4.51
C ASP A 371 -29.36 -7.02 -4.98
N LEU A 372 -28.87 -6.93 -6.22
CA LEU A 372 -28.29 -5.71 -6.78
C LEU A 372 -29.31 -4.56 -6.88
N ASP A 373 -30.61 -4.87 -6.88
CA ASP A 373 -31.68 -3.88 -6.92
C ASP A 373 -32.04 -3.34 -5.52
N GLN A 374 -31.65 -4.04 -4.45
CA GLN A 374 -31.88 -3.61 -3.08
C GLN A 374 -31.14 -2.29 -2.80
N LYS A 375 -31.85 -1.33 -2.20
CA LYS A 375 -31.33 0.01 -1.89
C LYS A 375 -30.98 0.21 -0.42
N THR A 376 -31.48 -0.67 0.44
CA THR A 376 -31.38 -0.55 1.89
C THR A 376 -30.60 -1.69 2.52
N ASN A 377 -29.89 -1.44 3.62
CA ASN A 377 -29.03 -2.40 4.29
C ASN A 377 -27.99 -3.01 3.33
N VAL A 378 -27.39 -2.17 2.49
CA VAL A 378 -26.44 -2.56 1.45
C VAL A 378 -25.08 -1.89 1.67
N LEU A 379 -24.03 -2.56 1.21
CA LEU A 379 -22.72 -1.94 1.03
C LEU A 379 -22.74 -1.18 -0.29
N SER A 380 -23.05 0.11 -0.26
CA SER A 380 -23.22 0.95 -1.46
C SER A 380 -21.97 1.71 -1.87
N TYR A 381 -21.77 1.84 -3.18
CA TYR A 381 -20.77 2.73 -3.78
C TYR A 381 -21.17 4.21 -3.64
N SER A 382 -20.29 5.14 -4.01
CA SER A 382 -20.58 6.59 -3.98
C SER A 382 -21.75 7.00 -4.88
N ASP A 383 -22.00 6.25 -5.95
CA ASP A 383 -23.12 6.42 -6.86
C ASP A 383 -24.45 5.78 -6.39
N GLY A 384 -24.46 5.17 -5.21
CA GLY A 384 -25.62 4.54 -4.60
C GLY A 384 -25.93 3.12 -5.08
N ARG A 385 -25.15 2.54 -6.01
CA ARG A 385 -25.31 1.13 -6.41
C ARG A 385 -24.93 0.20 -5.26
N ASN A 386 -25.69 -0.89 -5.10
CA ASN A 386 -25.32 -1.99 -4.21
C ASN A 386 -24.09 -2.72 -4.79
N SER A 387 -23.10 -2.99 -3.95
CA SER A 387 -21.90 -3.76 -4.32
C SER A 387 -22.15 -5.26 -4.51
N GLY A 388 -23.28 -5.77 -4.01
CA GLY A 388 -23.59 -7.20 -4.00
C GLY A 388 -22.88 -7.97 -2.88
N ILE A 389 -22.24 -7.29 -1.94
CA ILE A 389 -21.45 -7.91 -0.86
C ILE A 389 -22.32 -8.10 0.38
N VAL A 390 -22.19 -9.26 1.02
CA VAL A 390 -22.87 -9.59 2.29
C VAL A 390 -21.87 -10.10 3.30
N LEU A 391 -21.87 -9.49 4.48
CA LEU A 391 -21.26 -10.05 5.70
C LEU A 391 -22.32 -10.82 6.47
N LYS A 392 -21.99 -12.01 6.95
CA LYS A 392 -22.90 -12.83 7.76
C LYS A 392 -22.14 -13.67 8.78
N ASN A 393 -22.88 -14.31 9.68
CA ASN A 393 -22.31 -15.13 10.76
C ASN A 393 -21.24 -14.37 11.57
N ILE A 394 -21.41 -13.06 11.73
CA ILE A 394 -20.48 -12.23 12.51
C ILE A 394 -20.59 -12.67 13.97
N GLY A 395 -19.47 -13.13 14.51
CA GLY A 395 -19.36 -13.70 15.84
C GLY A 395 -19.41 -12.66 16.96
N SER A 396 -19.30 -13.14 18.19
CA SER A 396 -19.11 -12.29 19.37
C SER A 396 -17.69 -11.73 19.42
N PRO A 397 -17.49 -10.50 19.91
CA PRO A 397 -16.16 -9.92 20.00
C PRO A 397 -15.33 -10.56 21.12
N GLY A 398 -14.04 -10.77 20.90
CA GLY A 398 -13.10 -11.39 21.83
C GLY A 398 -11.65 -10.94 21.63
N ASP A 399 -10.70 -11.87 21.68
CA ASP A 399 -9.32 -11.64 21.18
C ASP A 399 -9.28 -11.68 19.65
N THR A 400 -10.26 -12.36 19.07
CA THR A 400 -10.58 -12.35 17.65
C THR A 400 -12.08 -12.19 17.46
N ILE A 401 -12.50 -11.84 16.25
CA ILE A 401 -13.89 -11.93 15.79
C ILE A 401 -13.93 -12.66 14.46
N SER A 402 -14.93 -13.51 14.25
CA SER A 402 -15.10 -14.27 13.01
C SER A 402 -16.29 -13.78 12.19
N PHE A 403 -16.25 -13.95 10.87
CA PHE A 403 -17.37 -13.69 9.98
C PHE A 403 -17.23 -14.45 8.66
N ASP A 404 -18.30 -14.50 7.89
CA ASP A 404 -18.33 -14.96 6.51
C ASP A 404 -18.62 -13.78 5.58
N VAL A 405 -18.15 -13.87 4.34
CA VAL A 405 -18.49 -12.93 3.26
C VAL A 405 -18.99 -13.68 2.04
N GLU A 406 -20.05 -13.15 1.42
CA GLU A 406 -20.57 -13.59 0.14
C GLU A 406 -20.63 -12.43 -0.86
N PHE A 407 -20.57 -12.76 -2.15
CA PHE A 407 -20.65 -11.84 -3.27
C PHE A 407 -21.80 -12.24 -4.20
N ALA A 408 -22.48 -11.25 -4.76
CA ALA A 408 -23.40 -11.47 -5.87
C ALA A 408 -22.63 -11.98 -7.10
N ASP A 409 -23.25 -12.87 -7.87
CA ASP A 409 -22.74 -13.22 -9.19
C ASP A 409 -23.03 -12.07 -10.15
N VAL A 410 -21.97 -11.40 -10.60
CA VAL A 410 -22.05 -10.25 -11.51
C VAL A 410 -21.48 -10.55 -12.89
N SER A 411 -21.18 -11.82 -13.18
CA SER A 411 -20.60 -12.22 -14.46
C SER A 411 -21.48 -11.83 -15.66
N ASP A 412 -22.79 -11.93 -15.50
CA ASP A 412 -23.78 -11.60 -16.53
C ASP A 412 -24.17 -10.11 -16.59
N GLN A 413 -23.64 -9.26 -15.69
CA GLN A 413 -24.00 -7.84 -15.64
C GLN A 413 -23.39 -7.04 -16.80
N GLY A 414 -22.43 -7.63 -17.53
CA GLY A 414 -21.80 -6.96 -18.67
C GLY A 414 -21.02 -5.70 -18.27
N ILE A 415 -20.28 -5.76 -17.18
CA ILE A 415 -19.47 -4.66 -16.65
C ILE A 415 -18.34 -4.29 -17.64
N TRP A 416 -18.13 -3.00 -17.85
CA TRP A 416 -17.00 -2.48 -18.64
C TRP A 416 -15.68 -2.65 -17.88
N LYS A 417 -14.67 -3.24 -18.52
CA LYS A 417 -13.36 -3.51 -17.90
C LYS A 417 -12.38 -2.41 -18.22
N ASN A 418 -11.61 -1.92 -17.25
CA ASN A 418 -10.50 -1.00 -17.52
C ASN A 418 -9.38 -1.70 -18.32
N LEU A 419 -8.80 -0.98 -19.29
CA LEU A 419 -7.60 -1.41 -20.01
C LEU A 419 -6.35 -0.94 -19.24
N GLY A 420 -5.80 -1.86 -18.45
CA GLY A 420 -4.70 -1.57 -17.53
C GLY A 420 -5.18 -1.17 -16.12
N PRO A 421 -4.39 -0.41 -15.34
CA PRO A 421 -4.67 -0.12 -13.93
C PRO A 421 -5.79 0.92 -13.69
N GLY A 422 -6.64 1.20 -14.69
CA GLY A 422 -7.63 2.28 -14.66
C GLY A 422 -7.21 3.45 -15.55
N LYS A 423 -6.87 4.59 -14.95
CA LYS A 423 -6.35 5.76 -15.68
C LYS A 423 -4.97 5.50 -16.30
N ILE A 424 -4.73 6.06 -17.47
CA ILE A 424 -3.43 6.00 -18.14
C ILE A 424 -2.39 6.79 -17.32
N GLU A 425 -2.75 8.01 -16.89
CA GLU A 425 -1.98 8.84 -15.97
C GLU A 425 -2.85 9.99 -15.40
N ASN A 426 -2.28 10.80 -14.50
CA ASN A 426 -2.83 12.12 -14.16
C ASN A 426 -2.30 13.15 -15.17
N SER A 427 -3.18 13.95 -15.78
CA SER A 427 -2.76 14.85 -16.87
C SER A 427 -3.52 16.15 -17.05
N GLU A 428 -4.67 16.35 -16.39
CA GLU A 428 -5.56 17.50 -16.63
C GLU A 428 -5.93 17.66 -18.12
N ALA A 429 -6.05 16.55 -18.84
CA ALA A 429 -6.36 16.54 -20.25
C ALA A 429 -7.80 17.03 -20.51
N ASN A 430 -8.07 17.42 -21.75
CA ASN A 430 -9.40 17.84 -22.20
C ASN A 430 -9.92 16.99 -23.36
N GLU A 431 -9.03 16.45 -24.19
CA GLU A 431 -9.38 15.69 -25.39
C GLU A 431 -8.63 14.36 -25.45
N ILE A 432 -9.27 13.37 -26.06
CA ILE A 432 -8.67 12.05 -26.32
C ILE A 432 -9.02 11.58 -27.73
N SER A 433 -8.04 10.99 -28.39
CA SER A 433 -8.20 10.25 -29.64
C SER A 433 -7.51 8.91 -29.52
N THR A 434 -8.16 7.86 -30.03
CA THR A 434 -7.68 6.49 -29.99
C THR A 434 -7.72 5.81 -31.35
N ALA A 435 -6.77 4.91 -31.57
CA ALA A 435 -6.70 4.07 -32.75
C ALA A 435 -5.98 2.77 -32.41
N ALA A 436 -6.18 1.73 -33.23
CA ALA A 436 -5.54 0.44 -33.03
C ALA A 436 -4.80 -0.02 -34.29
N ASP A 437 -3.70 -0.75 -34.09
CA ASP A 437 -2.99 -1.42 -35.19
C ASP A 437 -3.56 -2.82 -35.49
N SER A 438 -3.09 -3.45 -36.57
CA SER A 438 -3.55 -4.77 -37.00
C SER A 438 -3.25 -5.88 -35.99
N SER A 439 -2.30 -5.65 -35.07
CA SER A 439 -1.94 -6.57 -33.99
C SER A 439 -2.81 -6.38 -32.74
N GLY A 440 -3.72 -5.40 -32.74
CA GLY A 440 -4.58 -5.10 -31.60
C GLY A 440 -3.94 -4.20 -30.54
N ASN A 441 -2.76 -3.62 -30.79
CA ASN A 441 -2.23 -2.62 -29.86
C ASN A 441 -3.04 -1.35 -29.98
N LEU A 442 -3.43 -0.79 -28.83
CA LEU A 442 -4.18 0.45 -28.77
C LEU A 442 -3.23 1.64 -28.55
N TYR A 443 -3.53 2.75 -29.20
CA TYR A 443 -2.82 4.01 -29.10
C TYR A 443 -3.80 5.08 -28.62
N ALA A 444 -3.38 5.90 -27.66
CA ALA A 444 -4.16 7.01 -27.13
C ALA A 444 -3.37 8.30 -27.19
N ALA A 445 -3.86 9.29 -27.93
CA ALA A 445 -3.36 10.65 -27.96
C ALA A 445 -4.24 11.54 -27.07
N TYR A 446 -3.63 12.34 -26.20
CA TYR A 446 -4.33 13.31 -25.36
C TYR A 446 -3.41 14.50 -25.06
N GLN A 447 -4.00 15.70 -25.01
CA GLN A 447 -3.29 16.93 -24.68
C GLN A 447 -3.36 17.19 -23.18
N LYS A 448 -2.22 17.42 -22.52
CA LYS A 448 -2.16 17.73 -21.08
C LYS A 448 -2.27 19.23 -20.82
N GLY A 449 -2.39 19.61 -19.55
CA GLY A 449 -2.36 21.01 -19.10
C GLY A 449 -1.07 21.79 -19.44
N ASP A 450 0.00 21.12 -19.89
CA ASP A 450 1.22 21.75 -20.42
C ASP A 450 1.10 22.15 -21.91
N PHE A 451 -0.10 22.03 -22.49
CA PHE A 451 -0.42 22.29 -23.90
C PHE A 451 0.31 21.39 -24.89
N LYS A 452 0.83 20.24 -24.43
CA LYS A 452 1.44 19.23 -25.30
C LYS A 452 0.55 18.01 -25.44
N THR A 453 0.53 17.47 -26.65
CA THR A 453 -0.11 16.19 -26.96
C THR A 453 0.89 15.07 -26.76
N TYR A 454 0.50 14.09 -25.96
CA TYR A 454 1.26 12.86 -25.71
C TYR A 454 0.53 11.69 -26.32
N VAL A 455 1.29 10.73 -26.83
CA VAL A 455 0.74 9.47 -27.35
C VAL A 455 1.23 8.32 -26.49
N ARG A 456 0.30 7.51 -26.00
CA ARG A 456 0.59 6.28 -25.26
C ARG A 456 0.21 5.07 -26.10
N LYS A 457 1.04 4.03 -26.04
CA LYS A 457 0.76 2.71 -26.60
C LYS A 457 0.49 1.73 -25.47
N TYR A 458 -0.61 1.02 -25.54
CA TYR A 458 -0.89 -0.11 -24.66
C TYR A 458 -0.28 -1.38 -25.23
N THR A 459 0.46 -2.08 -24.39
CA THR A 459 1.09 -3.38 -24.68
C THR A 459 0.85 -4.32 -23.50
N LYS A 460 1.32 -5.56 -23.61
CA LYS A 460 1.34 -6.53 -22.49
C LYS A 460 2.07 -6.03 -21.24
N ASP A 461 2.90 -4.98 -21.32
CA ASP A 461 3.61 -4.42 -20.17
C ASP A 461 2.90 -3.17 -19.61
N GLY A 462 1.71 -2.85 -20.14
CA GLY A 462 0.92 -1.67 -19.80
C GLY A 462 1.09 -0.51 -20.77
N TRP A 463 0.71 0.69 -20.31
CA TRP A 463 0.80 1.94 -21.07
C TRP A 463 2.23 2.48 -21.13
N THR A 464 2.73 2.74 -22.33
CA THR A 464 4.08 3.28 -22.57
C THR A 464 4.02 4.55 -23.42
N THR A 465 4.87 5.55 -23.17
CA THR A 465 4.92 6.78 -23.98
C THR A 465 5.63 6.52 -25.30
N LEU A 466 5.05 7.01 -26.39
CA LEU A 466 5.70 7.07 -27.69
C LEU A 466 6.27 8.45 -27.97
N GLY A 467 7.60 8.52 -28.05
CA GLY A 467 8.33 9.75 -28.40
C GLY A 467 8.18 10.85 -27.36
N THR A 468 8.51 12.07 -27.77
CA THR A 468 8.36 13.27 -26.95
C THR A 468 6.98 13.90 -27.13
N GLY A 469 6.48 14.59 -26.10
CA GLY A 469 5.22 15.34 -26.20
C GLY A 469 5.33 16.48 -27.21
N GLN A 470 4.30 16.64 -28.04
CA GLN A 470 4.29 17.59 -29.17
C GLN A 470 3.51 18.86 -28.79
N THR A 471 4.07 20.05 -29.04
CA THR A 471 3.36 21.33 -28.85
C THR A 471 2.45 21.59 -30.04
N ILE A 472 1.28 20.97 -30.03
CA ILE A 472 0.30 20.92 -31.12
C ILE A 472 -1.11 20.98 -30.54
N HIS A 473 -2.07 21.37 -31.39
CA HIS A 473 -3.50 21.41 -31.11
C HIS A 473 -4.24 20.25 -31.80
N ASP A 474 -5.34 19.80 -31.21
CA ASP A 474 -6.30 18.85 -31.78
C ASP A 474 -5.69 17.54 -32.30
N GLY A 475 -4.77 16.95 -31.53
CA GLY A 475 -4.01 15.77 -31.95
C GLY A 475 -4.86 14.52 -32.14
N LYS A 476 -5.10 14.12 -33.40
CA LYS A 476 -5.81 12.88 -33.77
C LYS A 476 -4.84 11.77 -34.15
N ILE A 477 -4.88 10.65 -33.43
CA ILE A 477 -4.04 9.48 -33.71
C ILE A 477 -4.65 8.64 -34.84
N LEU A 478 -3.81 8.22 -35.78
CA LEU A 478 -4.19 7.45 -36.95
C LEU A 478 -3.18 6.30 -37.13
N ILE A 479 -3.65 5.11 -37.51
CA ILE A 479 -2.75 4.00 -37.84
C ILE A 479 -2.88 3.70 -39.34
N TYR A 480 -1.80 3.91 -40.10
CA TYR A 480 -1.74 3.56 -41.52
C TYR A 480 -0.60 2.59 -41.77
N LYS A 481 -0.93 1.39 -42.30
CA LYS A 481 0.01 0.29 -42.51
C LYS A 481 0.82 -0.03 -41.25
N ASP A 482 0.14 -0.14 -40.11
CA ASP A 482 0.70 -0.41 -38.77
C ASP A 482 1.71 0.63 -38.26
N VAL A 483 1.78 1.80 -38.90
CA VAL A 483 2.60 2.92 -38.44
C VAL A 483 1.69 3.99 -37.81
N PRO A 484 2.01 4.48 -36.59
CA PRO A 484 1.29 5.59 -35.99
C PRO A 484 1.60 6.93 -36.66
N TYR A 485 0.54 7.67 -36.94
CA TYR A 485 0.58 9.06 -37.42
C TYR A 485 -0.27 9.94 -36.51
N LEU A 486 0.14 11.18 -36.33
CA LEU A 486 -0.59 12.17 -35.54
C LEU A 486 -0.95 13.34 -36.47
N LEU A 487 -2.24 13.52 -36.72
CA LEU A 487 -2.77 14.68 -37.43
C LEU A 487 -3.02 15.78 -36.41
N CYS A 488 -2.57 16.99 -36.70
CA CYS A 488 -2.68 18.10 -35.76
C CYS A 488 -2.49 19.46 -36.44
N SER A 489 -2.77 20.51 -35.69
CA SER A 489 -2.40 21.88 -36.04
C SER A 489 -1.24 22.37 -35.17
N PHE A 490 -0.36 23.23 -35.71
CA PHE A 490 0.80 23.75 -34.97
C PHE A 490 1.06 25.25 -35.19
N GLY A 491 1.72 25.88 -34.21
CA GLY A 491 2.09 27.29 -34.24
C GLY A 491 0.90 28.25 -34.14
N ASP A 492 1.19 29.55 -34.10
CA ASP A 492 0.18 30.61 -33.89
C ASP A 492 -0.85 30.71 -35.03
N GLN A 493 -0.49 30.20 -36.21
CA GLN A 493 -1.39 30.16 -37.37
C GLN A 493 -2.19 28.85 -37.45
N TYR A 494 -2.08 27.94 -36.47
CA TYR A 494 -2.77 26.64 -36.51
C TYR A 494 -2.55 25.90 -37.84
N ALA A 495 -1.34 25.88 -38.39
CA ALA A 495 -1.08 25.24 -39.68
C ALA A 495 -1.27 23.73 -39.58
N GLY A 496 -1.94 23.10 -40.55
CA GLY A 496 -2.20 21.66 -40.51
C GLY A 496 -0.98 20.81 -40.85
N GLN A 497 -0.71 19.77 -40.07
CA GLN A 497 0.46 18.89 -40.22
C GLN A 497 0.13 17.43 -39.93
N LEU A 498 0.84 16.53 -40.60
CA LEU A 498 0.86 15.11 -40.29
C LEU A 498 2.24 14.70 -39.79
N LEU A 499 2.31 14.22 -38.56
CA LEU A 499 3.50 13.63 -37.96
C LEU A 499 3.45 12.10 -38.11
N LYS A 500 4.62 11.47 -38.24
CA LYS A 500 4.82 10.02 -38.28
C LYS A 500 5.74 9.62 -37.15
N TYR A 501 5.39 8.54 -36.45
CA TYR A 501 6.27 7.95 -35.46
C TYR A 501 7.34 7.10 -36.15
N GLU A 502 8.61 7.51 -36.07
CA GLU A 502 9.72 6.76 -36.63
C GLU A 502 11.05 7.02 -35.90
N GLY A 503 11.83 5.95 -35.67
CA GLY A 503 13.13 6.06 -35.01
C GLY A 503 13.04 6.44 -33.52
N GLY A 504 11.91 6.17 -32.86
CA GLY A 504 11.70 6.44 -31.44
C GLY A 504 11.03 7.78 -31.13
N ASP A 505 10.78 8.64 -32.13
CA ASP A 505 10.17 9.96 -31.94
C ASP A 505 9.24 10.35 -33.11
N TRP A 506 8.56 11.48 -32.97
CA TRP A 506 7.65 12.04 -33.96
C TRP A 506 8.39 12.91 -34.97
N LYS A 507 8.14 12.69 -36.27
CA LYS A 507 8.72 13.49 -37.35
C LYS A 507 7.66 13.96 -38.32
N GLN A 508 7.83 15.14 -38.91
CA GLN A 508 6.94 15.63 -39.95
C GLN A 508 6.96 14.70 -41.17
N ALA A 509 5.81 14.12 -41.47
CA ALA A 509 5.59 13.34 -42.70
C ALA A 509 5.06 14.22 -43.83
N ALA A 510 4.16 15.14 -43.51
CA ALA A 510 3.61 16.07 -44.49
C ALA A 510 3.16 17.38 -43.83
N LEU A 511 3.29 18.50 -44.56
CA LEU A 511 2.62 19.75 -44.26
C LEU A 511 1.33 19.79 -45.08
N ILE A 512 0.18 19.90 -44.41
CA ILE A 512 -1.13 19.87 -45.09
C ILE A 512 -1.37 21.21 -45.77
N ASN A 513 -1.11 22.31 -45.08
CA ASN A 513 -1.14 23.67 -45.59
C ASN A 513 -0.28 24.57 -44.67
N GLY A 514 0.11 25.73 -45.20
CA GLY A 514 0.91 26.71 -44.46
C GLY A 514 0.11 27.89 -43.89
N ASP A 515 -1.19 27.96 -44.21
CA ASP A 515 -2.08 29.05 -43.82
C ASP A 515 -2.99 28.66 -42.65
N LEU A 516 -3.78 29.63 -42.16
CA LEU A 516 -4.72 29.42 -41.06
C LEU A 516 -5.67 28.25 -41.32
N THR A 517 -5.52 27.21 -40.50
CA THR A 517 -6.34 25.99 -40.56
C THR A 517 -7.11 25.84 -39.27
N GLN A 518 -8.41 26.12 -39.35
CA GLN A 518 -9.28 26.01 -38.18
C GLN A 518 -9.66 24.56 -37.89
N TYR A 519 -9.83 23.75 -38.94
CA TYR A 519 -10.31 22.38 -38.79
C TYR A 519 -9.48 21.42 -39.65
N THR A 520 -9.06 20.32 -39.04
CA THR A 520 -8.54 19.14 -39.74
C THR A 520 -9.25 17.90 -39.25
N ASP A 521 -9.48 16.95 -40.16
CA ASP A 521 -9.94 15.62 -39.79
C ASP A 521 -9.44 14.62 -40.84
N ALA A 522 -9.38 13.35 -40.47
CA ALA A 522 -8.92 12.33 -41.39
C ALA A 522 -9.61 10.97 -41.21
N VAL A 523 -9.62 10.25 -42.34
CA VAL A 523 -10.00 8.85 -42.43
C VAL A 523 -8.87 8.05 -43.07
N VAL A 524 -8.55 6.89 -42.49
CA VAL A 524 -7.55 5.96 -43.05
C VAL A 524 -8.25 4.97 -43.96
N ARG A 525 -7.65 4.73 -45.13
CA ARG A 525 -8.08 3.71 -46.10
C ARG A 525 -6.87 2.87 -46.51
N ASP A 526 -7.12 1.72 -47.12
CA ASP A 526 -6.06 0.81 -47.59
C ASP A 526 -5.03 1.52 -48.49
N ASP A 527 -5.49 2.50 -49.27
CA ASP A 527 -4.70 3.22 -50.27
C ASP A 527 -4.13 4.57 -49.79
N GLY A 528 -4.40 5.00 -48.54
CA GLY A 528 -3.81 6.21 -47.97
C GLY A 528 -4.62 6.83 -46.83
N ILE A 529 -4.06 7.89 -46.25
CA ILE A 529 -4.72 8.76 -45.27
C ILE A 529 -5.35 9.93 -46.03
N TYR A 530 -6.67 10.07 -45.94
CA TYR A 530 -7.40 11.18 -46.53
C TYR A 530 -7.67 12.22 -45.45
N ILE A 531 -7.25 13.46 -45.72
CA ILE A 531 -7.19 14.55 -44.75
C ILE A 531 -8.06 15.68 -45.28
N GLY A 532 -9.17 15.92 -44.59
CA GLY A 532 -9.98 17.11 -44.74
C GLY A 532 -9.27 18.27 -44.05
N TYR A 533 -9.30 19.44 -44.67
CA TYR A 533 -8.71 20.65 -44.11
C TYR A 533 -9.55 21.88 -44.47
N SER A 534 -9.55 22.87 -43.58
CA SER A 534 -10.01 24.22 -43.88
C SER A 534 -8.82 25.15 -44.19
N GLN A 535 -9.05 26.19 -44.98
CA GLN A 535 -8.05 27.21 -45.29
C GLN A 535 -8.72 28.56 -45.36
N SER A 536 -8.15 29.57 -44.71
CA SER A 536 -8.65 30.94 -44.78
C SER A 536 -8.63 31.45 -46.22
N SER A 537 -9.76 32.00 -46.70
CA SER A 537 -9.84 32.64 -48.00
C SER A 537 -9.67 34.16 -47.86
N SER A 538 -8.71 34.73 -48.61
CA SER A 538 -8.53 36.18 -48.70
C SER A 538 -9.59 36.87 -49.58
N GLU A 539 -10.33 36.11 -50.40
CA GLU A 539 -11.25 36.66 -51.40
C GLU A 539 -12.67 36.91 -50.86
N THR A 540 -13.07 36.22 -49.81
CA THR A 540 -14.50 36.09 -49.44
C THR A 540 -14.89 36.72 -48.10
N GLY A 541 -13.96 37.34 -47.37
CA GLY A 541 -14.22 37.97 -46.07
C GLY A 541 -14.63 36.95 -44.99
N ASN A 542 -13.74 36.68 -44.03
CA ASN A 542 -13.97 35.80 -42.87
C ASN A 542 -14.58 34.41 -43.17
N SER A 543 -14.29 33.81 -44.32
CA SER A 543 -14.81 32.48 -44.70
C SER A 543 -13.70 31.51 -45.06
N PHE A 544 -13.94 30.22 -44.80
CA PHE A 544 -12.99 29.13 -45.06
C PHE A 544 -13.37 28.38 -46.33
N ILE A 545 -12.36 27.91 -47.06
CA ILE A 545 -12.50 26.93 -48.13
C ILE A 545 -12.11 25.56 -47.56
N TYR A 546 -12.89 24.54 -47.91
CA TYR A 546 -12.69 23.17 -47.45
C TYR A 546 -12.19 22.28 -48.59
N GLY A 547 -11.17 21.47 -48.33
CA GLY A 547 -10.57 20.57 -49.30
C GLY A 547 -10.19 19.22 -48.70
N ILE A 548 -9.74 18.29 -49.55
CA ILE A 548 -9.25 16.97 -49.15
C ILE A 548 -7.91 16.71 -49.84
N LYS A 549 -6.89 16.35 -49.04
CA LYS A 549 -5.63 15.81 -49.53
C LYS A 549 -5.51 14.33 -49.20
N LYS A 550 -4.73 13.59 -49.97
CA LYS A 550 -4.41 12.18 -49.76
C LYS A 550 -2.91 12.04 -49.51
N PHE A 551 -2.54 11.37 -48.44
CA PHE A 551 -1.18 10.94 -48.15
C PHE A 551 -1.06 9.43 -48.35
N ASP A 552 -0.20 8.98 -49.27
CA ASP A 552 -0.04 7.56 -49.62
C ASP A 552 1.01 6.80 -48.77
N GLY A 553 1.60 7.50 -47.79
CA GLY A 553 2.74 7.04 -47.00
C GLY A 553 4.05 7.77 -47.32
N ASN A 554 4.13 8.40 -48.49
CA ASN A 554 5.30 9.16 -48.95
C ASN A 554 4.94 10.56 -49.45
N THR A 555 3.89 10.67 -50.27
CA THR A 555 3.53 11.91 -50.98
C THR A 555 2.14 12.37 -50.58
N LEU A 556 1.99 13.70 -50.42
CA LEU A 556 0.70 14.35 -50.21
C LEU A 556 0.21 14.93 -51.54
N THR A 557 -0.97 14.50 -52.00
CA THR A 557 -1.61 14.95 -53.25
C THR A 557 -3.00 15.51 -53.00
N LEU A 558 -3.44 16.48 -53.80
CA LEU A 558 -4.81 17.00 -53.77
C LEU A 558 -5.79 15.92 -54.27
N ALA A 559 -6.80 15.61 -53.45
CA ALA A 559 -7.83 14.62 -53.78
C ALA A 559 -9.15 15.28 -54.23
N ALA A 560 -9.56 16.34 -53.52
CA ALA A 560 -10.69 17.19 -53.89
C ALA A 560 -10.43 18.62 -53.41
N GLU A 561 -10.80 19.60 -54.22
CA GLU A 561 -10.67 21.02 -53.91
C GLU A 561 -12.05 21.66 -53.84
N ASN A 562 -12.21 22.73 -53.06
CA ASN A 562 -13.45 23.51 -52.97
C ASN A 562 -14.69 22.63 -52.67
N VAL A 563 -14.53 21.67 -51.76
CA VAL A 563 -15.60 20.75 -51.33
C VAL A 563 -16.78 21.53 -50.73
N ALA A 564 -16.47 22.56 -49.95
CA ALA A 564 -17.39 23.53 -49.41
C ALA A 564 -16.67 24.87 -49.19
N ALA A 565 -17.45 25.94 -49.01
CA ALA A 565 -16.94 27.25 -48.61
C ALA A 565 -17.96 27.94 -47.68
N GLY A 566 -17.47 28.71 -46.71
CA GLY A 566 -18.30 29.49 -45.80
C GLY A 566 -17.81 29.46 -44.36
N ASP A 567 -18.61 30.06 -43.48
CA ASP A 567 -18.44 30.00 -42.02
C ASP A 567 -19.12 28.73 -41.48
N LEU A 568 -18.36 27.64 -41.48
CA LEU A 568 -18.79 26.29 -41.11
C LEU A 568 -17.96 25.80 -39.94
N ASN A 569 -18.55 24.97 -39.07
CA ASN A 569 -17.97 24.51 -37.83
C ASN A 569 -17.99 22.97 -37.74
N ASN A 570 -17.14 22.42 -36.87
CA ASN A 570 -17.09 20.99 -36.50
C ASN A 570 -16.91 20.04 -37.71
N MET A 571 -16.01 20.36 -38.65
CA MET A 571 -15.78 19.53 -39.82
C MET A 571 -15.36 18.10 -39.43
N GLN A 572 -16.08 17.10 -39.92
CA GLN A 572 -15.69 15.70 -39.85
C GLN A 572 -15.60 15.07 -41.25
N LEU A 573 -14.60 14.20 -41.43
CA LEU A 573 -14.39 13.43 -42.65
C LEU A 573 -14.52 11.94 -42.34
N THR A 574 -15.47 11.29 -43.01
CA THR A 574 -15.68 9.85 -42.93
C THR A 574 -15.73 9.23 -44.32
N GLY A 575 -15.46 7.94 -44.46
CA GLY A 575 -15.50 7.30 -45.77
C GLY A 575 -15.19 5.82 -45.79
N GLU A 576 -15.76 5.14 -46.77
CA GLU A 576 -15.56 3.72 -47.08
C GLU A 576 -15.11 3.58 -48.55
N LYS A 577 -14.86 2.36 -49.04
CA LYS A 577 -14.45 2.08 -50.42
C LYS A 577 -15.35 2.80 -51.45
N GLY A 578 -14.79 3.73 -52.24
CA GLY A 578 -15.50 4.44 -53.32
C GLY A 578 -16.29 5.71 -52.98
N SER A 579 -16.55 6.05 -51.71
CA SER A 579 -17.23 7.30 -51.33
C SER A 579 -16.71 7.87 -50.00
N MET A 580 -16.58 9.19 -49.90
CA MET A 580 -16.30 9.90 -48.64
C MET A 580 -17.40 10.93 -48.39
N TYR A 581 -17.55 11.35 -47.13
CA TYR A 581 -18.50 12.36 -46.72
C TYR A 581 -17.79 13.37 -45.82
N MET A 582 -17.99 14.64 -46.11
CA MET A 582 -17.58 15.74 -45.26
C MET A 582 -18.82 16.38 -44.64
N THR A 583 -18.91 16.34 -43.31
CA THR A 583 -20.04 16.81 -42.52
C THR A 583 -19.60 18.02 -41.70
N MET A 584 -20.37 19.10 -41.76
CA MET A 584 -20.12 20.36 -41.05
C MET A 584 -21.46 20.91 -40.54
N ARG A 585 -21.42 22.00 -39.74
CA ARG A 585 -22.62 22.78 -39.41
C ARG A 585 -22.43 24.28 -39.62
N THR A 586 -23.52 24.99 -39.88
CA THR A 586 -23.56 26.46 -39.83
C THR A 586 -23.55 26.96 -38.38
N GLY A 587 -23.37 28.27 -38.18
CA GLY A 587 -23.53 28.92 -36.87
C GLY A 587 -24.95 28.78 -36.27
N THR A 588 -25.97 28.52 -37.10
CA THR A 588 -27.36 28.22 -36.68
C THR A 588 -27.62 26.72 -36.52
N ASN A 589 -26.56 25.90 -36.48
CA ASN A 589 -26.56 24.45 -36.31
C ASN A 589 -27.15 23.64 -37.47
N GLU A 590 -27.37 24.22 -38.65
CA GLU A 590 -27.82 23.48 -39.84
C GLU A 590 -26.70 22.60 -40.39
N LEU A 591 -26.97 21.31 -40.60
CA LEU A 591 -25.97 20.37 -41.09
C LEU A 591 -25.71 20.58 -42.59
N VAL A 592 -24.43 20.66 -42.96
CA VAL A 592 -23.95 20.76 -44.33
C VAL A 592 -23.13 19.50 -44.64
N ILE A 593 -23.66 18.64 -45.51
CA ILE A 593 -23.05 17.36 -45.83
C ILE A 593 -22.71 17.32 -47.33
N LYS A 594 -21.45 16.98 -47.63
CA LYS A 594 -20.94 16.81 -48.99
C LYS A 594 -20.51 15.37 -49.19
N LYS A 595 -21.08 14.68 -50.18
CA LYS A 595 -20.58 13.39 -50.66
C LYS A 595 -19.48 13.64 -51.68
N ILE A 596 -18.34 12.99 -51.51
CA ILE A 596 -17.17 13.09 -52.37
C ILE A 596 -16.99 11.78 -53.13
N THR A 597 -17.04 11.88 -54.46
CA THR A 597 -16.81 10.77 -55.39
C THR A 597 -15.71 11.16 -56.37
N GLY A 598 -14.53 10.54 -56.24
CA GLY A 598 -13.33 11.02 -56.92
C GLY A 598 -12.95 12.41 -56.43
N SER A 599 -12.83 13.38 -57.34
CA SER A 599 -12.56 14.79 -57.02
C SER A 599 -13.81 15.67 -56.92
N LYS A 600 -15.00 15.12 -57.14
CA LYS A 600 -16.26 15.87 -57.18
C LYS A 600 -16.98 15.81 -55.83
N ALA A 601 -17.46 16.96 -55.37
CA ALA A 601 -18.33 17.07 -54.20
C ALA A 601 -19.78 17.35 -54.63
N ALA A 602 -20.74 16.61 -54.07
CA ALA A 602 -22.17 16.82 -54.27
C ALA A 602 -22.86 17.01 -52.91
N PRO A 603 -23.87 17.90 -52.79
CA PRO A 603 -24.62 18.04 -51.56
C PRO A 603 -25.44 16.78 -51.26
N VAL A 604 -25.45 16.36 -50.01
CA VAL A 604 -26.43 15.40 -49.49
C VAL A 604 -27.61 16.21 -48.94
N PRO A 605 -28.83 16.07 -49.48
CA PRO A 605 -30.00 16.79 -48.98
C PRO A 605 -30.25 16.47 -47.50
N THR A 606 -30.41 17.52 -46.69
CA THR A 606 -30.75 17.39 -45.26
C THR A 606 -31.34 18.71 -44.76
N GLU A 607 -32.30 18.61 -43.84
CA GLU A 607 -32.86 19.74 -43.07
C GLU A 607 -32.52 19.62 -41.57
N MET A 608 -31.68 18.64 -41.21
CA MET A 608 -31.33 18.33 -39.84
C MET A 608 -30.47 19.44 -39.21
N LYS A 609 -30.72 19.70 -37.93
CA LYS A 609 -29.94 20.66 -37.12
C LYS A 609 -29.35 19.97 -35.90
N ALA A 610 -28.06 20.20 -35.64
CA ALA A 610 -27.38 19.69 -34.45
C ALA A 610 -26.18 20.58 -34.06
N SER A 611 -26.00 20.79 -32.75
CA SER A 611 -24.89 21.58 -32.18
C SER A 611 -23.56 20.81 -32.18
N SER A 612 -23.62 19.49 -32.10
CA SER A 612 -22.50 18.57 -32.24
C SER A 612 -22.97 17.31 -32.98
N PHE A 613 -22.04 16.55 -33.55
CA PHE A 613 -22.38 15.29 -34.22
C PHE A 613 -21.15 14.38 -34.30
N ASP A 614 -21.39 13.12 -34.62
CA ASP A 614 -20.37 12.19 -35.06
C ASP A 614 -20.84 11.41 -36.29
N THR A 615 -19.94 11.07 -37.21
CA THR A 615 -20.27 10.43 -38.48
C THR A 615 -19.43 9.22 -38.81
N LEU A 616 -20.08 8.21 -39.39
CA LEU A 616 -19.47 6.93 -39.72
C LEU A 616 -19.99 6.43 -41.07
N ALA A 617 -19.09 6.23 -42.03
CA ALA A 617 -19.41 5.55 -43.28
C ALA A 617 -19.12 4.05 -43.15
N VAL A 618 -20.14 3.22 -43.25
CA VAL A 618 -20.04 1.75 -43.20
C VAL A 618 -21.25 1.11 -43.88
N ASN A 619 -21.08 -0.07 -44.46
CA ASN A 619 -22.14 -0.81 -45.15
C ASN A 619 -22.81 0.02 -46.27
N ASP A 620 -22.01 0.79 -47.03
CA ASP A 620 -22.47 1.68 -48.11
C ASP A 620 -23.44 2.80 -47.66
N LYS A 621 -23.49 3.09 -46.36
CA LYS A 621 -24.33 4.16 -45.78
C LYS A 621 -23.49 5.18 -45.02
N LEU A 622 -23.99 6.40 -44.94
CA LEU A 622 -23.52 7.39 -43.99
C LEU A 622 -24.40 7.31 -42.73
N TYR A 623 -23.80 7.07 -41.58
CA TYR A 623 -24.44 7.17 -40.28
C TYR A 623 -24.10 8.50 -39.61
N LEU A 624 -25.08 9.09 -38.94
CA LEU A 624 -25.00 10.34 -38.20
C LEU A 624 -25.56 10.13 -36.80
N GLY A 625 -24.75 10.38 -35.78
CA GLY A 625 -25.17 10.41 -34.38
C GLY A 625 -25.14 11.84 -33.86
N ALA A 626 -26.26 12.34 -33.36
CA ALA A 626 -26.33 13.73 -32.87
C ALA A 626 -27.41 13.91 -31.78
N PRO A 627 -27.22 14.88 -30.87
CA PRO A 627 -28.22 15.30 -29.89
C PRO A 627 -29.27 16.18 -30.57
N PHE A 628 -30.34 15.57 -31.05
CA PHE A 628 -31.50 16.29 -31.57
C PHE A 628 -32.42 16.73 -30.42
N GLU A 629 -33.48 17.48 -30.73
CA GLU A 629 -34.40 18.05 -29.73
C GLU A 629 -34.97 16.98 -28.78
N GLU A 630 -35.29 15.78 -29.29
CA GLU A 630 -35.82 14.66 -28.50
C GLU A 630 -34.73 13.86 -27.76
N GLY A 631 -33.45 14.08 -28.06
CA GLY A 631 -32.33 13.31 -27.51
C GLY A 631 -31.29 12.88 -28.54
N PHE A 632 -30.23 12.25 -28.04
CA PHE A 632 -29.20 11.63 -28.87
C PHE A 632 -29.79 10.47 -29.67
N SER A 633 -29.77 10.54 -31.00
CA SER A 633 -30.23 9.45 -31.87
C SER A 633 -29.32 9.25 -33.07
N VAL A 634 -29.41 8.06 -33.67
CA VAL A 634 -28.63 7.65 -34.83
C VAL A 634 -29.51 7.61 -36.07
N TRP A 635 -29.03 8.23 -37.14
CA TRP A 635 -29.66 8.30 -38.46
C TRP A 635 -28.74 7.68 -39.50
N SER A 636 -29.31 7.14 -40.58
CA SER A 636 -28.55 6.66 -41.73
C SER A 636 -29.05 7.28 -43.03
N TYR A 637 -28.13 7.48 -43.97
CA TYR A 637 -28.39 7.91 -45.34
C TYR A 637 -27.90 6.84 -46.31
N ASP A 638 -28.81 6.30 -47.11
CA ASP A 638 -28.55 5.21 -48.05
C ASP A 638 -28.12 5.67 -49.46
N GLY A 639 -27.90 6.97 -49.64
CA GLY A 639 -27.64 7.57 -50.95
C GLY A 639 -28.88 8.21 -51.60
N SER A 640 -30.07 7.96 -51.07
CA SER A 640 -31.33 8.54 -51.55
C SER A 640 -32.12 9.22 -50.44
N SER A 641 -32.25 8.59 -49.27
CA SER A 641 -33.12 9.06 -48.19
C SER A 641 -32.49 8.88 -46.81
N TRP A 642 -32.92 9.74 -45.87
CA TRP A 642 -32.58 9.62 -44.46
C TRP A 642 -33.57 8.70 -43.75
N LYS A 643 -33.04 7.84 -42.88
CA LYS A 643 -33.82 6.99 -41.98
C LYS A 643 -33.29 7.15 -40.57
N GLN A 644 -34.19 7.41 -39.63
CA GLN A 644 -33.88 7.30 -38.21
C GLN A 644 -33.68 5.82 -37.86
N GLU A 645 -32.49 5.46 -37.40
CA GLU A 645 -32.15 4.07 -37.06
C GLU A 645 -32.40 3.75 -35.59
N SER A 646 -32.47 4.76 -34.72
CA SER A 646 -32.72 4.57 -33.30
C SER A 646 -33.79 5.53 -32.76
N PRO A 647 -34.59 5.12 -31.75
CA PRO A 647 -35.20 6.10 -30.87
C PRO A 647 -34.10 6.93 -30.17
N PRO A 648 -34.47 8.01 -29.44
CA PRO A 648 -33.52 8.67 -28.54
C PRO A 648 -32.87 7.65 -27.59
N LEU A 649 -31.56 7.50 -27.71
CA LEU A 649 -30.74 6.59 -26.91
C LEU A 649 -30.34 7.23 -25.58
N ALA A 650 -30.23 8.57 -25.55
CA ALA A 650 -30.03 9.38 -24.37
C ALA A 650 -30.82 10.69 -24.47
N ASP A 651 -31.05 11.35 -23.33
CA ASP A 651 -31.85 12.58 -23.22
C ASP A 651 -31.25 13.76 -24.02
N SER A 652 -32.03 14.83 -24.20
CA SER A 652 -31.73 16.03 -25.01
C SER A 652 -30.51 16.87 -24.59
N GLY A 653 -29.83 16.50 -23.50
CA GLY A 653 -28.61 17.11 -23.01
C GLY A 653 -27.37 16.23 -23.25
N SER A 654 -27.13 15.68 -24.43
CA SER A 654 -25.86 15.00 -24.74
C SER A 654 -24.90 15.93 -25.50
N LEU A 655 -23.62 15.96 -25.12
CA LEU A 655 -22.56 16.75 -25.83
C LEU A 655 -21.46 15.87 -26.41
N ASN A 656 -21.14 14.79 -25.70
CA ASN A 656 -20.06 13.87 -26.00
C ASN A 656 -20.67 12.64 -26.68
N GLN A 657 -20.51 12.50 -28.00
CA GLN A 657 -20.97 11.33 -28.76
C GLN A 657 -19.94 10.81 -29.77
N LYS A 658 -19.97 9.50 -29.97
CA LYS A 658 -19.11 8.77 -30.92
C LYS A 658 -19.84 7.60 -31.56
N LEU A 659 -19.53 7.36 -32.82
CA LEU A 659 -19.93 6.18 -33.57
C LEU A 659 -18.69 5.35 -33.90
N ALA A 660 -18.83 4.03 -33.87
CA ALA A 660 -17.79 3.12 -34.36
C ALA A 660 -18.41 1.92 -35.05
N ALA A 661 -17.64 1.31 -35.94
CA ALA A 661 -17.96 0.02 -36.56
C ALA A 661 -16.98 -1.06 -36.10
N CYS A 662 -17.50 -2.28 -35.91
CA CYS A 662 -16.69 -3.48 -35.84
C CYS A 662 -17.17 -4.49 -36.88
N GLY A 663 -16.46 -4.56 -38.00
CA GLY A 663 -17.03 -5.20 -39.20
C GLY A 663 -18.31 -4.47 -39.62
N SER A 664 -19.40 -5.20 -39.81
CA SER A 664 -20.71 -4.63 -40.14
C SER A 664 -21.51 -4.14 -38.93
N GLN A 665 -21.07 -4.46 -37.71
CA GLN A 665 -21.75 -4.12 -36.47
C GLN A 665 -21.47 -2.66 -36.10
N ILE A 666 -22.53 -1.92 -35.74
CA ILE A 666 -22.45 -0.49 -35.40
C ILE A 666 -22.67 -0.29 -33.91
N PHE A 667 -21.89 0.63 -33.35
CA PHE A 667 -21.95 1.07 -31.98
C PHE A 667 -22.09 2.58 -31.91
N ALA A 668 -22.77 3.04 -30.86
CA ALA A 668 -22.88 4.45 -30.52
C ALA A 668 -22.51 4.61 -29.04
N ALA A 669 -21.86 5.71 -28.68
CA ALA A 669 -21.58 6.08 -27.31
C ALA A 669 -21.99 7.52 -27.07
N SER A 670 -22.47 7.81 -25.86
CA SER A 670 -22.96 9.12 -25.47
C SER A 670 -22.91 9.30 -23.95
N GLU A 671 -22.59 10.51 -23.52
CA GLU A 671 -22.80 10.99 -22.16
C GLU A 671 -24.15 11.72 -22.04
N ASN A 672 -24.83 11.57 -20.91
CA ASN A 672 -25.96 12.42 -20.53
C ASN A 672 -25.46 13.54 -19.59
N GLN A 673 -25.58 14.82 -19.97
CA GLN A 673 -25.05 15.95 -19.17
C GLN A 673 -25.75 16.14 -17.83
N THR A 674 -27.00 15.69 -17.68
CA THR A 674 -27.75 15.88 -16.42
C THR A 674 -27.35 14.84 -15.37
N THR A 675 -27.14 13.60 -15.82
CA THR A 675 -26.83 12.47 -14.94
C THR A 675 -25.36 12.10 -14.93
N HIS A 676 -24.58 12.64 -15.87
CA HIS A 676 -23.19 12.32 -16.15
C HIS A 676 -22.91 10.83 -16.41
N ARG A 677 -23.92 10.12 -16.91
CA ARG A 677 -23.81 8.69 -17.24
C ARG A 677 -23.40 8.53 -18.69
N THR A 678 -22.25 7.88 -18.89
CA THR A 678 -21.76 7.49 -20.21
C THR A 678 -22.19 6.06 -20.51
N LYS A 679 -22.86 5.89 -21.65
CA LYS A 679 -23.38 4.61 -22.10
C LYS A 679 -22.91 4.32 -23.53
N VAL A 680 -22.89 3.04 -23.86
CA VAL A 680 -22.61 2.55 -25.21
C VAL A 680 -23.78 1.66 -25.61
N TRP A 681 -24.24 1.79 -26.85
CA TRP A 681 -25.30 1.00 -27.44
C TRP A 681 -24.77 0.24 -28.65
N GLN A 682 -25.36 -0.93 -28.88
CA GLN A 682 -25.11 -1.75 -30.06
C GLN A 682 -26.40 -1.97 -30.84
N ARG A 683 -26.28 -1.97 -32.17
CA ARG A 683 -27.40 -2.23 -33.08
C ARG A 683 -27.58 -3.74 -33.30
N LYS A 684 -28.57 -4.39 -32.68
CA LYS A 684 -28.90 -5.80 -32.93
C LYS A 684 -30.08 -5.93 -33.87
N GLY A 685 -29.82 -6.27 -35.13
CA GLY A 685 -30.84 -6.23 -36.19
C GLY A 685 -31.32 -4.80 -36.41
N ASP A 686 -32.61 -4.56 -36.21
CA ASP A 686 -33.22 -3.23 -36.29
C ASP A 686 -33.41 -2.55 -34.91
N ALA A 687 -33.03 -3.23 -33.82
CA ALA A 687 -33.12 -2.68 -32.47
C ALA A 687 -31.77 -2.15 -31.98
N TRP A 688 -31.83 -1.18 -31.06
CA TRP A 688 -30.68 -0.70 -30.30
C TRP A 688 -30.83 -1.11 -28.85
N GLU A 689 -29.76 -1.67 -28.29
CA GLU A 689 -29.70 -2.06 -26.88
C GLU A 689 -28.42 -1.54 -26.24
N GLN A 690 -28.49 -1.23 -24.95
CA GLN A 690 -27.31 -0.81 -24.19
C GLN A 690 -26.32 -2.00 -24.09
N LEU A 691 -25.06 -1.75 -24.42
CA LEU A 691 -23.98 -2.71 -24.30
C LEU A 691 -23.46 -2.75 -22.85
N GLY A 692 -24.10 -3.56 -22.01
CA GLY A 692 -23.72 -3.72 -20.60
C GLY A 692 -24.22 -2.63 -19.67
N THR A 693 -23.52 -2.48 -18.55
CA THR A 693 -23.76 -1.39 -17.60
C THR A 693 -23.34 -0.04 -18.18
N ASP A 694 -23.63 1.03 -17.45
CA ASP A 694 -23.01 2.33 -17.69
C ASP A 694 -21.48 2.17 -17.64
N ALA A 695 -20.80 2.79 -18.59
CA ALA A 695 -19.36 2.69 -18.73
C ALA A 695 -18.64 3.72 -17.85
N GLU A 696 -19.26 4.86 -17.59
CA GLU A 696 -18.83 5.88 -16.61
C GLU A 696 -20.08 6.51 -15.99
N VAL A 697 -20.03 6.84 -14.70
CA VAL A 697 -21.14 7.41 -13.91
C VAL A 697 -20.83 8.81 -13.40
N LYS A 698 -19.71 9.38 -13.86
CA LYS A 698 -19.23 10.72 -13.57
C LYS A 698 -19.01 11.50 -14.86
N GLU A 699 -18.89 12.82 -14.72
CA GLU A 699 -18.71 13.73 -15.84
C GLU A 699 -17.49 13.36 -16.67
N ILE A 700 -17.60 13.49 -17.99
CA ILE A 700 -16.48 13.34 -18.92
C ILE A 700 -16.28 14.60 -19.77
N ARG A 701 -15.04 14.90 -20.12
CA ARG A 701 -14.67 16.06 -20.96
C ARG A 701 -14.61 15.71 -22.45
N SER A 702 -14.30 14.46 -22.77
CA SER A 702 -14.16 13.96 -24.14
C SER A 702 -14.34 12.45 -24.18
N ILE A 703 -14.75 11.93 -25.33
CA ILE A 703 -15.05 10.53 -25.59
C ILE A 703 -14.54 10.11 -26.98
N ASP A 704 -14.05 8.89 -27.07
CA ASP A 704 -13.69 8.23 -28.31
C ASP A 704 -14.07 6.74 -28.28
N LEU A 705 -14.30 6.14 -29.45
CA LEU A 705 -14.75 4.76 -29.58
C LEU A 705 -13.96 4.05 -30.69
N THR A 706 -13.20 3.02 -30.32
CA THR A 706 -12.35 2.26 -31.26
C THR A 706 -12.73 0.78 -31.22
N CYS A 707 -12.89 0.12 -32.37
CA CYS A 707 -12.91 -1.35 -32.41
C CYS A 707 -11.55 -1.91 -32.82
N SER A 708 -11.12 -2.98 -32.15
CA SER A 708 -9.99 -3.79 -32.61
C SER A 708 -10.12 -5.23 -32.15
N LYS A 709 -9.83 -6.18 -33.05
CA LYS A 709 -9.82 -7.63 -32.75
C LYS A 709 -11.08 -8.15 -32.05
N GLY A 710 -12.24 -7.60 -32.38
CA GLY A 710 -13.52 -7.95 -31.77
C GLY A 710 -13.77 -7.34 -30.40
N ASN A 711 -12.89 -6.47 -29.91
CA ASN A 711 -13.13 -5.66 -28.71
C ASN A 711 -13.56 -4.26 -29.09
N ILE A 712 -14.55 -3.74 -28.37
CA ILE A 712 -14.89 -2.31 -28.43
C ILE A 712 -14.21 -1.61 -27.25
N TYR A 713 -13.49 -0.54 -27.54
CA TYR A 713 -12.78 0.29 -26.57
C TYR A 713 -13.48 1.64 -26.47
N LEU A 714 -13.97 1.95 -25.28
CA LEU A 714 -14.46 3.27 -24.92
C LEU A 714 -13.32 4.03 -24.24
N SER A 715 -12.90 5.12 -24.85
CA SER A 715 -11.85 5.98 -24.34
C SER A 715 -12.48 7.31 -23.92
N TYR A 716 -12.07 7.86 -22.78
CA TYR A 716 -12.62 9.13 -22.32
C TYR A 716 -11.65 9.87 -21.41
N ILE A 717 -11.86 11.17 -21.29
CA ILE A 717 -11.25 12.01 -20.28
C ILE A 717 -12.29 12.24 -19.18
N ASN A 718 -12.03 11.83 -17.94
CA ASN A 718 -12.96 12.08 -16.84
C ASN A 718 -12.98 13.57 -16.43
N GLY A 719 -13.91 13.97 -15.56
CA GLY A 719 -14.05 15.36 -15.09
C GLY A 719 -12.80 15.95 -14.42
N LEU A 720 -11.87 15.11 -13.94
CA LEU A 720 -10.56 15.53 -13.39
C LEU A 720 -9.47 15.68 -14.46
N GLY A 721 -9.76 15.39 -15.73
CA GLY A 721 -8.79 15.44 -16.83
C GLY A 721 -7.89 14.21 -16.93
N ASN A 722 -8.32 13.06 -16.41
CA ASN A 722 -7.55 11.82 -16.50
C ASN A 722 -8.03 10.97 -17.69
N PRO A 723 -7.14 10.58 -18.62
CA PRO A 723 -7.46 9.67 -19.70
C PRO A 723 -7.66 8.25 -19.18
N ILE A 724 -8.77 7.63 -19.59
CA ILE A 724 -9.19 6.28 -19.22
C ILE A 724 -9.60 5.55 -20.49
N VAL A 725 -9.27 4.26 -20.57
CA VAL A 725 -9.80 3.37 -21.60
C VAL A 725 -10.46 2.19 -20.93
N LYS A 726 -11.72 1.95 -21.28
CA LYS A 726 -12.46 0.74 -20.91
C LYS A 726 -12.72 -0.08 -22.16
N TYR A 727 -12.90 -1.38 -22.00
CA TYR A 727 -13.17 -2.28 -23.11
C TYR A 727 -14.26 -3.29 -22.78
N LYS A 728 -14.82 -3.82 -23.86
CA LYS A 728 -15.76 -4.93 -23.82
C LYS A 728 -15.49 -5.90 -24.96
N GLU A 729 -15.41 -7.17 -24.60
CA GLU A 729 -15.24 -8.29 -25.53
C GLU A 729 -16.58 -8.57 -26.23
N LEU A 730 -16.59 -8.55 -27.57
CA LEU A 730 -17.71 -9.01 -28.37
C LEU A 730 -17.58 -10.53 -28.63
N PRO A 731 -18.65 -11.22 -29.06
CA PRO A 731 -18.57 -12.63 -29.41
C PRO A 731 -17.45 -12.92 -30.42
N GLY A 732 -16.50 -13.78 -30.04
CA GLY A 732 -15.35 -14.14 -30.87
C GLY A 732 -14.17 -13.16 -30.82
N ALA A 733 -14.16 -12.21 -29.87
CA ALA A 733 -13.02 -11.33 -29.64
C ALA A 733 -11.74 -12.10 -29.28
N GLU A 734 -10.60 -11.63 -29.78
CA GLU A 734 -9.31 -12.01 -29.21
C GLU A 734 -9.11 -11.24 -27.89
N GLU A 735 -8.54 -11.87 -26.87
CA GLU A 735 -8.24 -11.16 -25.62
C GLU A 735 -7.30 -9.98 -25.92
N PRO A 736 -7.56 -8.76 -25.39
CA PRO A 736 -6.66 -7.64 -25.59
C PRO A 736 -5.24 -8.01 -25.11
N PRO A 737 -4.19 -7.32 -25.56
CA PRO A 737 -2.85 -7.46 -25.00
C PRO A 737 -2.82 -6.83 -23.59
N VAL A 738 -3.60 -7.38 -22.65
CA VAL A 738 -3.64 -6.94 -21.27
C VAL A 738 -2.34 -7.39 -20.62
N ALA A 739 -1.74 -6.51 -19.81
CA ALA A 739 -0.74 -6.97 -18.87
C ALA A 739 -1.36 -8.07 -18.03
N GLU A 740 -0.70 -9.23 -17.95
CA GLU A 740 -1.03 -10.20 -16.92
C GLU A 740 -1.03 -9.44 -15.59
N LYS A 741 -2.22 -9.12 -15.06
CA LYS A 741 -2.34 -8.97 -13.62
C LYS A 741 -1.73 -10.27 -13.10
N PRO A 742 -0.79 -10.24 -12.13
CA PRO A 742 -0.43 -11.47 -11.48
C PRO A 742 -1.76 -12.13 -11.11
N ASP A 743 -1.99 -13.33 -11.66
CA ASP A 743 -3.20 -14.06 -11.36
C ASP A 743 -3.38 -13.99 -9.83
N PRO A 744 -4.55 -13.63 -9.28
CA PRO A 744 -4.82 -14.04 -7.92
C PRO A 744 -4.54 -15.54 -7.93
N PRO A 745 -3.57 -16.03 -7.14
CA PRO A 745 -2.84 -17.26 -7.43
C PRO A 745 -3.83 -18.34 -7.85
N VAL A 746 -3.73 -18.76 -9.12
CA VAL A 746 -4.52 -19.90 -9.60
C VAL A 746 -4.14 -21.05 -8.68
N ILE A 747 -5.07 -21.43 -7.81
CA ILE A 747 -4.92 -22.55 -6.91
C ILE A 747 -4.92 -23.79 -7.80
N GLN A 748 -3.72 -24.21 -8.18
CA GLN A 748 -3.48 -25.58 -8.60
C GLN A 748 -3.97 -26.52 -7.49
N PRO A 749 -4.51 -27.71 -7.82
CA PRO A 749 -4.84 -28.72 -6.81
C PRO A 749 -3.66 -28.87 -5.85
N PRO A 750 -3.93 -28.94 -4.52
CA PRO A 750 -2.98 -28.53 -3.51
C PRO A 750 -1.65 -29.28 -3.66
N ALA A 751 -0.60 -28.51 -3.97
CA ALA A 751 0.75 -28.93 -3.67
C ALA A 751 0.83 -29.16 -2.14
N PRO A 752 1.58 -30.18 -1.69
CA PRO A 752 1.70 -30.49 -0.27
C PRO A 752 2.08 -29.24 0.53
N GLU A 753 1.40 -29.04 1.67
CA GLU A 753 1.58 -27.89 2.56
C GLU A 753 3.07 -27.51 2.71
N PRO A 754 3.43 -26.21 2.69
CA PRO A 754 4.80 -25.80 2.95
C PRO A 754 5.22 -26.37 4.31
N PRO A 755 6.39 -27.03 4.40
CA PRO A 755 6.80 -27.71 5.62
C PRO A 755 6.85 -26.72 6.78
N VAL A 756 6.24 -27.08 7.91
CA VAL A 756 6.31 -26.30 9.16
C VAL A 756 7.79 -26.05 9.49
N SER A 757 8.23 -24.81 9.32
CA SER A 757 9.61 -24.37 9.54
C SER A 757 9.77 -23.89 10.98
N VAL A 758 10.67 -24.53 11.72
CA VAL A 758 10.99 -24.18 13.11
C VAL A 758 12.39 -23.58 13.14
N GLU A 759 12.55 -22.37 13.67
CA GLU A 759 13.86 -21.72 13.71
C GLU A 759 14.87 -22.45 14.62
N PRO A 760 16.15 -22.60 14.21
CA PRO A 760 17.17 -23.22 15.03
C PRO A 760 17.56 -22.35 16.24
N ALA A 761 17.96 -23.00 17.34
CA ALA A 761 18.40 -22.30 18.55
C ALA A 761 19.66 -21.45 18.29
N ARG A 762 19.64 -20.18 18.70
CA ARG A 762 20.75 -19.22 18.55
C ARG A 762 21.39 -18.89 19.91
N GLY A 763 22.59 -18.28 19.88
CA GLY A 763 23.25 -17.76 21.08
C GLY A 763 23.67 -18.80 22.14
N ILE A 764 23.92 -20.06 21.74
CA ILE A 764 24.32 -21.12 22.68
C ILE A 764 25.66 -20.78 23.36
N ARG A 765 25.66 -20.80 24.70
CA ARG A 765 26.80 -20.39 25.54
C ARG A 765 26.88 -21.19 26.83
N PHE A 766 28.07 -21.26 27.41
CA PHE A 766 28.27 -21.89 28.71
C PHE A 766 28.19 -20.89 29.84
N THR A 767 27.37 -21.21 30.83
CA THR A 767 27.15 -20.33 31.98
C THR A 767 27.92 -20.80 33.21
N LYS A 768 28.06 -22.13 33.42
CA LYS A 768 28.73 -22.68 34.62
C LYS A 768 29.29 -24.09 34.39
N ALA A 769 30.36 -24.44 35.14
CA ALA A 769 30.90 -25.80 35.16
C ALA A 769 31.34 -26.24 36.58
N SER A 770 31.08 -27.51 36.89
CA SER A 770 31.55 -28.23 38.09
C SER A 770 32.42 -29.42 37.70
N THR A 771 32.81 -30.27 38.67
CA THR A 771 33.51 -31.53 38.37
C THR A 771 32.61 -32.58 37.71
N SER A 772 31.29 -32.41 37.76
CA SER A 772 30.31 -33.40 37.29
C SER A 772 29.07 -32.80 36.61
N SER A 773 29.08 -31.50 36.31
CA SER A 773 27.99 -30.82 35.61
C SER A 773 28.47 -29.64 34.77
N ILE A 774 27.71 -29.33 33.72
CA ILE A 774 27.87 -28.18 32.84
C ILE A 774 26.49 -27.54 32.64
N SER A 775 26.40 -26.22 32.80
CA SER A 775 25.21 -25.43 32.50
C SER A 775 25.41 -24.66 31.20
N ILE A 776 24.43 -24.74 30.32
CA ILE A 776 24.35 -24.05 29.02
C ILE A 776 23.13 -23.14 28.99
N GLY A 777 23.22 -22.05 28.22
CA GLY A 777 22.11 -21.14 27.93
C GLY A 777 22.07 -20.76 26.45
N TRP A 778 20.94 -20.25 25.98
CA TRP A 778 20.69 -19.87 24.59
C TRP A 778 19.71 -18.68 24.52
N GLU A 779 19.41 -18.19 23.32
CA GLU A 779 18.38 -17.15 23.09
C GLU A 779 16.99 -17.77 23.00
N LYS A 780 15.94 -17.05 23.43
CA LYS A 780 14.56 -17.54 23.28
C LYS A 780 14.16 -17.52 21.80
N ALA A 781 13.35 -18.48 21.37
CA ALA A 781 12.74 -18.50 20.04
C ALA A 781 11.21 -18.48 20.17
N ALA A 782 10.54 -17.78 19.25
CA ALA A 782 9.08 -17.76 19.16
C ALA A 782 8.56 -19.04 18.49
N ASN A 783 7.27 -19.37 18.68
CA ASN A 783 6.58 -20.45 17.98
C ASN A 783 7.15 -21.86 18.18
N ILE A 784 7.73 -22.15 19.34
CA ILE A 784 8.23 -23.50 19.70
C ILE A 784 7.45 -24.09 20.87
N SER A 785 7.38 -25.42 20.93
CA SER A 785 6.84 -26.16 22.07
C SER A 785 7.93 -26.56 23.06
N GLY A 786 9.20 -26.59 22.65
CA GLY A 786 10.32 -26.83 23.55
C GLY A 786 11.66 -27.02 22.87
N TRP A 787 12.64 -27.46 23.65
CA TRP A 787 14.02 -27.65 23.23
C TRP A 787 14.48 -29.07 23.55
N ASP A 788 15.22 -29.68 22.63
CA ASP A 788 15.99 -30.89 22.87
C ASP A 788 17.48 -30.56 22.98
N ILE A 789 18.12 -31.02 24.05
CA ILE A 789 19.53 -30.78 24.31
C ILE A 789 20.30 -32.06 24.03
N TYR A 790 21.33 -31.95 23.19
CA TYR A 790 22.18 -33.06 22.78
C TYR A 790 23.61 -32.84 23.21
N ARG A 791 24.31 -33.93 23.53
CA ARG A 791 25.71 -33.94 23.97
C ARG A 791 26.55 -34.99 23.26
N SER A 792 27.80 -34.68 22.96
CA SER A 792 28.84 -35.63 22.60
C SER A 792 30.13 -35.41 23.38
N THR A 793 31.07 -36.36 23.30
CA THR A 793 32.44 -36.22 23.83
C THR A 793 33.45 -35.82 22.75
N SER A 794 33.00 -35.66 21.50
CA SER A 794 33.77 -35.15 20.35
C SER A 794 32.92 -34.15 19.56
N ALA A 795 33.54 -33.13 18.96
CA ALA A 795 32.85 -32.13 18.13
C ALA A 795 32.20 -32.75 16.88
N SER A 796 32.86 -33.75 16.29
CA SER A 796 32.38 -34.51 15.13
C SER A 796 31.78 -35.88 15.50
N GLY A 797 31.61 -36.15 16.79
CA GLY A 797 31.12 -37.44 17.28
C GLY A 797 29.61 -37.59 17.19
N LYS A 798 29.11 -38.79 17.47
CA LYS A 798 27.67 -39.03 17.63
C LYS A 798 27.15 -38.27 18.86
N TYR A 799 26.11 -37.47 18.68
CA TYR A 799 25.45 -36.72 19.75
C TYR A 799 24.28 -37.54 20.31
N GLN A 800 24.08 -37.51 21.62
CA GLN A 800 22.97 -38.16 22.32
C GLN A 800 22.12 -37.11 23.04
N LYS A 801 20.79 -37.27 22.99
CA LYS A 801 19.87 -36.41 23.74
C LYS A 801 20.08 -36.62 25.25
N VAL A 802 20.34 -35.54 25.97
CA VAL A 802 20.61 -35.55 27.42
C VAL A 802 19.51 -34.86 28.23
N GLY A 803 18.57 -34.17 27.57
CA GLY A 803 17.40 -33.60 28.22
C GLY A 803 16.52 -32.80 27.28
N THR A 804 15.42 -32.31 27.85
CA THR A 804 14.50 -31.36 27.21
C THR A 804 14.29 -30.14 28.11
N ALA A 805 13.91 -29.03 27.52
CA ALA A 805 13.49 -27.83 28.23
C ALA A 805 12.20 -27.27 27.63
N ALA A 806 11.32 -26.70 28.46
CA ALA A 806 10.10 -26.05 28.00
C ALA A 806 10.42 -24.81 27.16
N ALA A 807 9.48 -24.38 26.30
CA ALA A 807 9.63 -23.21 25.43
C ALA A 807 10.05 -21.93 26.19
N SER A 808 9.53 -21.73 27.41
CA SER A 808 9.84 -20.58 28.26
C SER A 808 11.25 -20.58 28.84
N ASN A 809 11.93 -21.73 28.86
CA ASN A 809 13.29 -21.87 29.39
C ASN A 809 14.35 -21.53 28.34
N ASN A 810 15.42 -20.88 28.77
CA ASN A 810 16.58 -20.54 27.95
C ASN A 810 17.91 -21.07 28.52
N SER A 811 17.85 -22.08 29.42
CA SER A 811 19.03 -22.72 29.98
C SER A 811 18.78 -24.19 30.40
N PHE A 812 19.86 -24.97 30.45
CA PHE A 812 19.85 -26.38 30.85
C PHE A 812 21.14 -26.76 31.60
N THR A 813 21.03 -27.59 32.65
CA THR A 813 22.18 -28.11 33.40
C THR A 813 22.30 -29.61 33.22
N ASP A 814 23.35 -30.02 32.51
CA ASP A 814 23.73 -31.42 32.33
C ASP A 814 24.56 -31.91 33.51
N THR A 815 24.22 -33.08 34.05
CA THR A 815 24.81 -33.62 35.29
C THR A 815 25.41 -35.01 35.06
N LYS A 816 25.99 -35.62 36.11
CA LYS A 816 26.65 -36.95 36.06
C LYS A 816 27.80 -37.03 35.05
N LEU A 817 28.47 -35.91 34.79
CA LEU A 817 29.60 -35.83 33.86
C LEU A 817 30.91 -36.33 34.46
N THR A 818 31.76 -36.91 33.62
CA THR A 818 33.15 -37.23 33.98
C THR A 818 33.99 -35.97 34.18
N SER A 819 34.76 -35.90 35.27
CA SER A 819 35.62 -34.75 35.59
C SER A 819 36.80 -34.60 34.63
N GLY A 820 37.13 -33.35 34.26
CA GLY A 820 38.23 -33.01 33.36
C GLY A 820 38.02 -33.45 31.91
N GLN A 821 36.79 -33.82 31.53
CA GLN A 821 36.41 -34.24 30.18
C GLN A 821 35.71 -33.10 29.45
N SER A 822 36.05 -32.93 28.17
CA SER A 822 35.38 -32.01 27.26
C SER A 822 34.11 -32.65 26.69
N TYR A 823 33.03 -31.87 26.63
CA TYR A 823 31.72 -32.21 26.10
C TYR A 823 31.29 -31.13 25.12
N TYR A 824 30.56 -31.56 24.10
CA TYR A 824 30.09 -30.71 23.03
C TYR A 824 28.57 -30.77 23.01
N TYR A 825 27.90 -29.63 22.89
CA TYR A 825 26.45 -29.50 22.94
C TYR A 825 25.90 -28.89 21.66
N LYS A 826 24.74 -29.39 21.24
CA LYS A 826 23.88 -28.77 20.23
C LYS A 826 22.45 -28.79 20.77
N ILE A 827 21.66 -27.79 20.40
CA ILE A 827 20.27 -27.66 20.81
C ILE A 827 19.41 -27.65 19.57
N LYS A 828 18.24 -28.29 19.66
CA LYS A 828 17.24 -28.31 18.61
C LYS A 828 15.93 -27.81 19.19
N ALA A 829 15.37 -26.75 18.61
CA ALA A 829 14.03 -26.33 18.94
C ALA A 829 13.02 -27.25 18.26
N TYR A 830 11.82 -27.40 18.82
CA TYR A 830 10.76 -28.16 18.18
C TYR A 830 9.40 -27.52 18.44
N GLN A 831 8.47 -27.73 17.51
CA GLN A 831 7.07 -27.37 17.64
C GLN A 831 6.22 -28.63 17.53
N VAL A 832 5.19 -28.74 18.37
CA VAL A 832 4.14 -29.75 18.23
C VAL A 832 2.88 -29.03 17.76
N LYS A 833 2.44 -29.36 16.55
CA LYS A 833 1.21 -28.83 15.93
C LYS A 833 0.44 -30.02 15.36
N ASP A 834 -0.87 -30.09 15.61
CA ASP A 834 -1.75 -31.16 15.15
C ASP A 834 -1.26 -32.58 15.51
N SER A 835 -0.74 -32.76 16.73
CA SER A 835 -0.13 -34.01 17.23
C SER A 835 1.10 -34.50 16.43
N LYS A 836 1.63 -33.69 15.50
CA LYS A 836 2.88 -33.93 14.77
C LYS A 836 3.99 -33.03 15.30
N ARG A 837 5.20 -33.58 15.34
CA ARG A 837 6.40 -32.87 15.82
C ARG A 837 7.24 -32.40 14.64
N TYR A 838 7.54 -31.11 14.64
CA TYR A 838 8.42 -30.45 13.69
C TYR A 838 9.68 -30.02 14.42
N ASP A 839 10.82 -30.44 13.90
CA ASP A 839 12.13 -30.29 14.52
C ASP A 839 12.93 -29.26 13.71
N ALA A 840 13.49 -28.26 14.39
CA ALA A 840 14.42 -27.32 13.77
C ALA A 840 15.74 -28.02 13.38
N ASP A 841 16.55 -27.30 12.62
CA ASP A 841 17.98 -27.61 12.53
C ASP A 841 18.68 -27.48 13.88
N PHE A 842 19.80 -28.18 14.01
CA PHE A 842 20.63 -28.04 15.20
C PHE A 842 21.31 -26.67 15.25
N SER A 843 21.44 -26.13 16.45
CA SER A 843 22.33 -25.01 16.73
C SER A 843 23.78 -25.31 16.32
N ASN A 844 24.59 -24.26 16.28
CA ASN A 844 26.05 -24.39 16.31
C ASN A 844 26.53 -25.17 17.55
N ILE A 845 27.74 -25.74 17.46
CA ILE A 845 28.32 -26.55 18.54
C ILE A 845 28.91 -25.66 19.62
N ALA A 846 28.47 -25.85 20.86
CA ALA A 846 29.14 -25.30 22.02
C ALA A 846 30.08 -26.37 22.62
N ALA A 847 31.35 -26.04 22.88
CA ALA A 847 32.29 -26.92 23.59
C ALA A 847 32.58 -26.47 25.03
N ALA A 848 32.32 -27.31 26.03
CA ALA A 848 32.68 -27.07 27.43
C ALA A 848 33.43 -28.22 28.04
N THR A 849 34.05 -27.99 29.19
CA THR A 849 34.75 -29.04 29.92
C THR A 849 34.46 -28.93 31.40
N THR A 850 34.21 -30.06 32.03
CA THR A 850 34.13 -30.14 33.49
C THR A 850 35.46 -29.77 34.14
N LYS A 851 35.37 -29.26 35.38
CA LYS A 851 36.55 -28.94 36.18
C LYS A 851 37.40 -30.21 36.42
N PRO A 852 38.74 -30.09 36.50
CA PRO A 852 39.60 -31.23 36.82
C PRO A 852 39.24 -31.87 38.15
N GLY A 853 39.22 -33.20 38.18
CA GLY A 853 38.97 -33.95 39.40
C GLY A 853 40.04 -33.72 40.49
N LYS A 854 39.68 -34.04 41.72
CA LYS A 854 40.61 -34.03 42.86
C LYS A 854 41.65 -35.14 42.68
N THR A 855 42.93 -34.77 42.63
CA THR A 855 44.02 -35.78 42.60
C THR A 855 44.27 -36.40 43.97
N ALA A 856 44.72 -37.65 43.98
CA ALA A 856 45.15 -38.35 45.18
C ALA A 856 46.67 -38.40 45.28
N MET A 857 47.21 -37.99 46.43
CA MET A 857 48.63 -38.09 46.74
C MET A 857 48.99 -39.54 47.09
N LYS A 858 50.14 -40.00 46.58
CA LYS A 858 50.78 -41.26 46.99
C LYS A 858 51.78 -40.97 48.13
N LYS A 859 52.21 -42.02 48.85
CA LYS A 859 53.23 -41.90 49.90
C LYS A 859 54.49 -41.22 49.35
N ALA A 860 54.91 -40.13 49.99
CA ALA A 860 56.14 -39.42 49.59
C ALA A 860 57.37 -40.23 50.02
N LYS A 861 58.38 -40.30 49.15
CA LYS A 861 59.64 -40.98 49.42
C LYS A 861 60.68 -39.98 49.92
N ALA A 862 61.22 -40.20 51.11
CA ALA A 862 62.29 -39.38 51.68
C ALA A 862 63.65 -39.77 51.08
N GLY A 863 64.54 -38.79 50.91
CA GLY A 863 65.95 -38.99 50.57
C GLY A 863 66.85 -37.93 51.22
N LYS A 864 68.16 -38.01 51.01
CA LYS A 864 69.15 -37.08 51.59
C LYS A 864 68.83 -35.63 51.22
N LYS A 865 68.37 -34.82 52.18
CA LYS A 865 67.93 -33.42 51.98
C LYS A 865 66.92 -33.23 50.82
N LYS A 866 66.10 -34.25 50.51
CA LYS A 866 65.11 -34.22 49.41
C LYS A 866 63.88 -35.08 49.70
N ALA A 867 62.77 -34.79 49.02
CA ALA A 867 61.56 -35.61 49.07
C ALA A 867 60.90 -35.73 47.70
N ALA A 868 60.63 -36.95 47.26
CA ALA A 868 59.87 -37.23 46.05
C ALA A 868 58.37 -37.33 46.37
N VAL A 869 57.61 -36.38 45.85
CA VAL A 869 56.15 -36.32 45.97
C VAL A 869 55.55 -36.94 44.72
N ARG A 870 54.59 -37.87 44.89
CA ARG A 870 53.95 -38.62 43.80
C ARG A 870 52.42 -38.51 43.93
N TRP A 871 51.71 -38.52 42.81
CA TRP A 871 50.25 -38.41 42.80
C TRP A 871 49.62 -39.24 41.67
N LYS A 872 48.31 -39.47 41.74
CA LYS A 872 47.52 -40.08 40.65
C LYS A 872 47.29 -39.05 39.54
N LYS A 873 47.46 -39.49 38.29
CA LYS A 873 47.15 -38.68 37.09
C LYS A 873 45.66 -38.29 37.12
N VAL A 874 45.36 -37.08 36.68
CA VAL A 874 44.01 -36.49 36.57
C VAL A 874 43.77 -36.26 35.09
N ARG A 875 42.63 -36.75 34.60
CA ARG A 875 42.22 -36.59 33.20
C ARG A 875 42.13 -35.10 32.85
N GLY A 876 42.69 -34.74 31.70
CA GLY A 876 42.66 -33.38 31.18
C GLY A 876 43.49 -32.35 31.99
N ALA A 877 44.31 -32.75 32.95
CA ALA A 877 45.19 -31.81 33.64
C ALA A 877 46.31 -31.34 32.71
N ASP A 878 46.43 -30.03 32.49
CA ASP A 878 47.54 -29.41 31.75
C ASP A 878 48.73 -29.12 32.66
N LYS A 879 48.45 -28.84 33.94
CA LYS A 879 49.46 -28.59 34.97
C LYS A 879 49.02 -29.13 36.33
N TYR A 880 49.99 -29.37 37.20
CA TYR A 880 49.77 -29.55 38.63
C TYR A 880 50.46 -28.45 39.42
N GLN A 881 49.74 -27.88 40.39
CA GLN A 881 50.31 -26.94 41.35
C GLN A 881 50.55 -27.65 42.68
N ILE A 882 51.81 -27.68 43.12
CA ILE A 882 52.26 -28.34 44.34
C ILE A 882 52.52 -27.25 45.39
N TYR A 883 51.90 -27.43 46.55
CA TYR A 883 52.00 -26.53 47.68
C TYR A 883 52.65 -27.22 48.86
N ARG A 884 53.43 -26.48 49.66
CA ARG A 884 54.15 -26.99 50.82
C ARG A 884 53.93 -26.11 52.06
N ALA A 885 53.84 -26.73 53.23
CA ALA A 885 53.87 -26.08 54.54
C ALA A 885 54.83 -26.83 55.49
N VAL A 886 55.17 -26.19 56.62
CA VAL A 886 55.96 -26.77 57.72
C VAL A 886 55.09 -27.21 58.91
N LYS A 887 53.80 -26.87 58.92
CA LYS A 887 52.79 -27.30 59.89
C LYS A 887 51.58 -27.90 59.16
N LYS A 888 50.90 -28.90 59.74
CA LYS A 888 49.77 -29.63 59.12
C LYS A 888 48.64 -28.68 58.67
N ASN A 889 48.31 -27.72 59.53
CA ASN A 889 47.27 -26.70 59.32
C ASN A 889 47.85 -25.28 59.15
N GLY A 890 49.14 -25.14 58.85
CA GLY A 890 49.76 -23.83 58.61
C GLY A 890 49.52 -23.29 57.20
N SER A 891 50.05 -22.11 56.91
CA SER A 891 49.99 -21.50 55.58
C SER A 891 50.79 -22.32 54.55
N TYR A 892 50.13 -22.68 53.45
CA TYR A 892 50.72 -23.45 52.35
C TYR A 892 51.13 -22.52 51.22
N LYS A 893 52.41 -22.54 50.82
CA LYS A 893 52.91 -21.78 49.67
C LYS A 893 53.08 -22.67 48.44
N LYS A 894 52.77 -22.15 47.25
CA LYS A 894 53.01 -22.85 45.97
C LYS A 894 54.52 -22.97 45.78
N VAL A 895 55.03 -24.19 45.75
CA VAL A 895 56.48 -24.45 45.63
C VAL A 895 56.87 -24.93 44.25
N LYS A 896 55.93 -25.47 43.47
CA LYS A 896 56.19 -25.86 42.09
C LYS A 896 54.91 -25.92 41.26
N THR A 897 55.02 -25.58 39.99
CA THR A 897 54.08 -25.99 38.95
C THR A 897 54.80 -26.96 38.02
N VAL A 898 54.16 -28.07 37.67
CA VAL A 898 54.71 -29.05 36.73
C VAL A 898 53.69 -29.34 35.62
N SER A 899 54.18 -29.78 34.45
CA SER A 899 53.33 -30.27 33.36
C SER A 899 52.38 -31.36 33.84
N GLY A 900 51.17 -31.38 33.30
CA GLY A 900 50.13 -32.38 33.56
C GLY A 900 50.52 -33.80 33.11
N LYS A 901 51.56 -33.93 32.28
CA LYS A 901 52.18 -35.23 31.95
C LYS A 901 52.96 -35.82 33.14
N LYS A 902 53.35 -35.02 34.13
CA LYS A 902 54.11 -35.47 35.31
C LYS A 902 53.19 -35.97 36.42
N THR A 903 53.53 -37.12 36.98
CA THR A 903 52.89 -37.72 38.17
C THR A 903 53.80 -37.73 39.40
N SER A 904 54.97 -37.07 39.30
CA SER A 904 55.90 -36.91 40.40
C SER A 904 56.75 -35.66 40.30
N TRP A 905 57.24 -35.19 41.44
CA TRP A 905 58.22 -34.12 41.55
C TRP A 905 59.11 -34.31 42.77
N THR A 906 60.41 -34.05 42.62
CA THR A 906 61.38 -34.13 43.71
C THR A 906 61.72 -32.75 44.25
N ASN A 907 61.33 -32.49 45.50
CA ASN A 907 61.70 -31.29 46.23
C ASN A 907 63.11 -31.45 46.81
N LYS A 908 64.05 -30.61 46.36
CA LYS A 908 65.46 -30.62 46.78
C LYS A 908 65.71 -29.55 47.87
N LYS A 909 66.91 -29.54 48.45
CA LYS A 909 67.35 -28.54 49.44
C LYS A 909 66.45 -28.46 50.69
N LEU A 910 65.94 -29.60 51.15
CA LEU A 910 65.16 -29.68 52.39
C LEU A 910 66.06 -29.88 53.62
N LYS A 911 65.66 -29.34 54.78
CA LYS A 911 66.39 -29.55 56.04
C LYS A 911 66.22 -31.00 56.52
N LYS A 912 67.33 -31.68 56.84
CA LYS A 912 67.37 -33.04 57.40
C LYS A 912 66.50 -33.09 58.66
N GLY A 913 65.69 -34.13 58.83
CA GLY A 913 64.87 -34.30 60.02
C GLY A 913 63.68 -33.33 60.16
N LYS A 914 63.49 -32.33 59.29
CA LYS A 914 62.32 -31.43 59.37
C LYS A 914 61.11 -32.03 58.63
N ARG A 915 59.92 -32.02 59.27
CA ARG A 915 58.68 -32.50 58.64
C ARG A 915 58.12 -31.44 57.69
N TYR A 916 57.77 -31.85 56.47
CA TYR A 916 57.11 -31.01 55.47
C TYR A 916 55.77 -31.62 55.06
N TYR A 917 54.78 -30.76 54.85
CA TYR A 917 53.44 -31.14 54.42
C TYR A 917 53.20 -30.67 52.99
N TYR A 918 52.60 -31.51 52.16
CA TYR A 918 52.31 -31.22 50.75
C TYR A 918 50.83 -31.41 50.43
N LYS A 919 50.28 -30.49 49.64
CA LYS A 919 48.99 -30.64 48.95
C LYS A 919 49.15 -30.26 47.48
N ILE A 920 48.38 -30.86 46.61
CA ILE A 920 48.48 -30.65 45.15
C ILE A 920 47.09 -30.44 44.56
N ARG A 921 46.98 -29.64 43.50
CA ARG A 921 45.75 -29.55 42.68
C ARG A 921 46.07 -29.62 41.20
N ALA A 922 45.15 -30.20 40.43
CA ALA A 922 45.18 -30.17 38.98
C ALA A 922 44.68 -28.83 38.45
N VAL A 923 45.23 -28.39 37.32
CA VAL A 923 44.84 -27.18 36.59
C VAL A 923 44.65 -27.55 35.12
N ARG A 924 43.57 -27.06 34.51
CA ARG A 924 43.30 -27.16 33.08
C ARG A 924 43.03 -25.77 32.50
N TYR A 925 43.49 -25.51 31.29
CA TYR A 925 43.28 -24.27 30.56
C TYR A 925 42.34 -24.52 29.39
N LEU A 926 41.35 -23.64 29.21
CA LEU A 926 40.38 -23.68 28.13
C LEU A 926 40.14 -22.24 27.67
N GLY A 927 40.34 -21.95 26.37
CA GLY A 927 40.20 -20.59 25.84
C GLY A 927 41.02 -19.55 26.62
N GLY A 928 42.25 -19.89 27.03
CA GLY A 928 43.09 -19.03 27.87
C GLY A 928 42.73 -18.98 29.37
N LYS A 929 41.54 -19.43 29.78
CA LYS A 929 41.07 -19.37 31.18
C LYS A 929 41.47 -20.61 31.99
N ALA A 930 41.94 -20.42 33.22
CA ALA A 930 42.38 -21.49 34.12
C ALA A 930 41.24 -22.04 35.00
N TYR A 931 41.03 -23.36 34.97
CA TYR A 931 40.09 -24.10 35.80
C TYR A 931 40.82 -24.96 36.81
N TYR A 932 40.49 -24.78 38.10
CA TYR A 932 41.19 -25.41 39.22
C TYR A 932 40.38 -26.58 39.79
N GLY A 933 41.04 -27.74 39.91
CA GLY A 933 40.52 -28.85 40.72
C GLY A 933 40.71 -28.60 42.22
N ALA A 934 39.95 -29.32 43.04
CA ALA A 934 40.12 -29.29 44.49
C ALA A 934 41.52 -29.77 44.92
N PHE A 935 42.04 -29.23 46.03
CA PHE A 935 43.29 -29.69 46.60
C PHE A 935 43.19 -31.13 47.12
N SER A 936 44.25 -31.92 46.94
CA SER A 936 44.40 -33.26 47.49
C SER A 936 44.36 -33.26 49.02
N LYS A 937 44.19 -34.46 49.61
CA LYS A 937 44.56 -34.66 51.02
C LYS A 937 46.04 -34.29 51.22
N LYS A 938 46.36 -33.75 52.39
CA LYS A 938 47.72 -33.36 52.79
C LYS A 938 48.53 -34.63 53.10
N ILE A 939 49.75 -34.73 52.59
CA ILE A 939 50.70 -35.77 53.02
C ILE A 939 51.88 -35.14 53.73
N SER A 940 52.56 -35.90 54.61
CA SER A 940 53.79 -35.44 55.25
C SER A 940 54.98 -36.33 54.91
N VAL A 941 56.18 -35.76 54.97
CA VAL A 941 57.44 -36.47 54.78
C VAL A 941 58.55 -35.80 55.59
N ARG A 942 59.46 -36.61 56.12
CA ARG A 942 60.66 -36.18 56.87
C ARG A 942 61.90 -36.60 56.07
N PRO A 943 62.64 -35.66 55.44
CA PRO A 943 63.85 -35.96 54.67
C PRO A 943 64.94 -36.57 55.57
N ARG A 944 65.71 -37.51 55.00
CA ARG A 944 66.84 -38.17 55.67
C ARG A 944 68.12 -37.33 55.56
#